data_AF-A0A9E0TW80-F1
#
_entry.id   AF-A0A9E0TW80-F1
#
_cell.length_a   1.000
_cell.length_b   1.000
_cell.length_c   1.000
_cell.angle_alpha   90.00
_cell.angle_beta   90.00
_cell.angle_gamma   90.00
#
_symmetry.space_group_name_H-M   'P 1'
#
loop_
_entity.id
_entity.type
_entity.pdbx_description
1 polymer ?
#
loop_
_entity_poly.entity_id
_entity_poly.type
_entity_poly.pdbx_seq_one_letter_code
_entity_poly.pdbx_strand_id
1 'polypeptide(L)'
;MVPVPQPSSTQPFPPHLKSHHPNPQTPWNFSEPLFKRVQNYTSDKSFKLCEVLTTDPDLQFILKYFEHQKPPGYSIKRVVSIHNPDQTTFFEAGLKNMERESNNPIFAPKGKNEDPITDRVRVLSRWESQASQFSPVEIKSLSSRGTDTCTKAKVLPLWHGSTKEVCQSICWSGFTSFGKHHYFDENATKGGTKSTDKGYFGAGIYFTNSAQYATMYSSGGHLLLVWVSMREPYPVVNDKTHPQKGSDMLKLEGRMHYQNYNAHFIPVVSIRPHDPKCIEYYPCYKDQQPAWDEFVVFEKAQALPRFWIELGTDFPKVVLSDLGTAGELIMLLLNLLSKAEIQEHSELMQKLQAKADQILDQAETTPLGVEDQRFLKLAKRLLPEGEKLNTATVNMLIRAGSTPPRSPLVAAPAKAPTPPAAADIKNPALPLSVASLAPTLPPVPAVASAVPKVFANPRLPTIAFGKELWAQYLGDVGDEPLLPPDIHQILQSPCPFFPGKKVEETHLLTLIPKTVNGKPLTLNSLEEFVKHPKQGQATKYRCYWNPIKEEYGTRPSLRSYWALMTRDVIPESRDKSYDTQKQLLASYSQKAHVSYEVPHILETAVSIFMEYLKTGQRLYSDNPWTYTRCQERVSKEFPVWLGFPDQPLIVGGFAAGGLGVDDYLNDYGSGGVGGLRKFNDQGITQDSKETATPNIPLEMKPVLHSTPPVNPPPAAASAKISSSSLPVAFLSPILPKLSLNSTLPAIAFGKELWAKYLGDIGKEPPLPSDIQQILQSPCPFFPGKKVEETHLLTLIPKTVNGKPLSLNSLEELVKHPKQGEATNYSHYWDKIKEQYGSQPLPRSYWVLMTRDVIPGSRNKNYEAQKQLLKSYCQKAHVPYEVPHLLETVVSIFMEYLKTGQRLYSNNPWTYTRCQERISTRLLVIGGFSLGGLNISDYGDDENRGVGGLRKF
;
A
#
# COMPACT_ATOMS: atom_id res chain seq x y z
N MET A 1 -34.28 -12.28 -9.93
CA MET A 1 -33.38 -13.11 -9.10
C MET A 1 -34.22 -14.21 -8.48
N VAL A 2 -33.89 -15.46 -8.80
CA VAL A 2 -34.52 -16.67 -8.26
C VAL A 2 -34.12 -16.82 -6.79
N PRO A 3 -34.98 -17.34 -5.90
CA PRO A 3 -34.62 -17.56 -4.50
C PRO A 3 -33.32 -18.36 -4.37
N VAL A 4 -32.41 -17.93 -3.49
CA VAL A 4 -31.19 -18.67 -3.18
C VAL A 4 -31.62 -19.96 -2.46
N PRO A 5 -31.46 -21.14 -3.08
CA PRO A 5 -31.81 -22.39 -2.42
C PRO A 5 -30.88 -22.58 -1.22
N GLN A 6 -31.42 -23.12 -0.12
CA GLN A 6 -30.57 -23.71 0.92
C GLN A 6 -29.66 -24.77 0.28
N PRO A 7 -28.41 -24.91 0.75
CA PRO A 7 -27.50 -25.89 0.16
C PRO A 7 -28.10 -27.29 0.23
N SER A 8 -27.94 -28.04 -0.85
CA SER A 8 -28.37 -29.43 -0.94
C SER A 8 -27.56 -30.38 -0.05
N SER A 9 -26.38 -29.94 0.41
CA SER A 9 -25.47 -30.69 1.27
C SER A 9 -25.28 -29.98 2.61
N THR A 10 -25.48 -30.71 3.70
CA THR A 10 -25.17 -30.26 5.08
C THR A 10 -23.67 -30.34 5.39
N GLN A 11 -22.88 -31.04 4.56
CA GLN A 11 -21.43 -31.12 4.70
C GLN A 11 -20.75 -29.87 4.13
N PRO A 12 -19.90 -29.19 4.92
CA PRO A 12 -19.22 -27.97 4.49
C PRO A 12 -18.13 -28.17 3.43
N PHE A 13 -17.51 -29.34 3.35
CA PHE A 13 -16.55 -29.70 2.29
C PHE A 13 -16.97 -30.97 1.56
N PRO A 14 -16.55 -31.13 0.29
CA PRO A 14 -16.54 -32.43 -0.37
C PRO A 14 -15.68 -33.42 0.44
N PRO A 15 -16.14 -34.67 0.65
CA PRO A 15 -15.31 -35.70 1.24
C PRO A 15 -13.99 -35.90 0.47
N HIS A 16 -12.91 -36.06 1.23
CA HIS A 16 -11.55 -36.27 0.72
C HIS A 16 -11.04 -35.14 -0.17
N LEU A 17 -11.49 -33.89 0.01
CA LEU A 17 -11.07 -32.80 -0.88
C LEU A 17 -9.54 -32.61 -0.93
N LYS A 18 -8.82 -32.80 0.19
CA LYS A 18 -7.34 -32.71 0.24
C LYS A 18 -6.65 -33.64 -0.75
N SER A 19 -7.17 -34.87 -0.98
CA SER A 19 -6.52 -35.84 -1.87
C SER A 19 -6.62 -35.46 -3.35
N HIS A 20 -7.49 -34.52 -3.71
CA HIS A 20 -7.58 -33.98 -5.07
C HIS A 20 -6.59 -32.84 -5.32
N HIS A 21 -5.92 -32.32 -4.27
CA HIS A 21 -4.88 -31.31 -4.44
C HIS A 21 -3.56 -31.97 -4.89
N PRO A 22 -2.83 -31.42 -5.88
CA PRO A 22 -1.59 -32.03 -6.38
C PRO A 22 -0.48 -32.12 -5.32
N ASN A 23 -0.49 -31.21 -4.35
CA ASN A 23 0.47 -31.19 -3.25
C ASN A 23 -0.27 -31.24 -1.91
N PRO A 24 -0.78 -32.40 -1.47
CA PRO A 24 -1.66 -32.46 -0.30
C PRO A 24 -0.96 -32.01 0.99
N GLN A 25 0.34 -32.26 1.16
CA GLN A 25 1.08 -31.84 2.36
C GLN A 25 1.43 -30.34 2.39
N THR A 26 1.50 -29.70 1.21
CA THR A 26 1.79 -28.27 1.08
C THR A 26 0.77 -27.64 0.13
N PRO A 27 -0.52 -27.58 0.51
CA PRO A 27 -1.58 -27.35 -0.44
C PRO A 27 -1.62 -25.94 -1.04
N TRP A 28 -0.79 -25.01 -0.54
CA TRP A 28 -0.55 -23.74 -1.23
C TRP A 28 0.45 -23.82 -2.39
N ASN A 29 1.15 -24.94 -2.60
CA ASN A 29 2.06 -25.13 -3.73
C ASN A 29 1.32 -25.58 -4.99
N PHE A 30 1.65 -24.97 -6.12
CA PHE A 30 1.11 -25.36 -7.42
C PHE A 30 1.64 -26.72 -7.87
N SER A 31 0.89 -27.42 -8.73
CA SER A 31 1.46 -28.55 -9.46
C SER A 31 2.70 -28.12 -10.27
N GLU A 32 3.61 -29.07 -10.51
CA GLU A 32 4.84 -28.81 -11.26
C GLU A 32 4.59 -28.19 -12.65
N PRO A 33 3.61 -28.65 -13.47
CA PRO A 33 3.31 -28.02 -14.76
C PRO A 33 2.87 -26.57 -14.64
N LEU A 34 1.96 -26.26 -13.69
CA LEU A 34 1.50 -24.90 -13.47
C LEU A 34 2.63 -24.02 -12.92
N PHE A 35 3.43 -24.51 -11.98
CA PHE A 35 4.54 -23.77 -11.41
C PHE A 35 5.60 -23.41 -12.45
N LYS A 36 5.96 -24.35 -13.34
CA LYS A 36 6.88 -24.09 -14.46
C LYS A 36 6.38 -22.94 -15.35
N ARG A 37 5.07 -22.93 -15.68
CA ARG A 37 4.50 -21.83 -16.48
C ARG A 37 4.50 -20.51 -15.70
N VAL A 38 4.13 -20.52 -14.43
CA VAL A 38 4.21 -19.34 -13.55
C VAL A 38 5.63 -18.77 -13.50
N GLN A 39 6.67 -19.61 -13.42
CA GLN A 39 8.06 -19.14 -13.41
C GLN A 39 8.45 -18.43 -14.71
N ASN A 40 7.96 -18.93 -15.85
CA ASN A 40 8.25 -18.37 -17.18
C ASN A 40 7.53 -17.04 -17.47
N TYR A 41 6.53 -16.65 -16.68
CA TYR A 41 5.97 -15.31 -16.79
C TYR A 41 6.98 -14.27 -16.30
N THR A 42 7.41 -13.40 -17.21
CA THR A 42 8.08 -12.14 -16.87
C THR A 42 7.02 -11.13 -16.46
N SER A 43 7.22 -10.53 -15.29
CA SER A 43 6.31 -9.52 -14.74
C SER A 43 7.17 -8.52 -14.00
N ASP A 44 7.02 -7.23 -14.34
CA ASP A 44 7.63 -6.13 -13.58
C ASP A 44 6.91 -5.89 -12.24
N LYS A 45 5.93 -6.74 -11.91
CA LYS A 45 5.12 -6.68 -10.70
C LYS A 45 5.64 -7.65 -9.64
N SER A 46 5.39 -7.35 -8.36
CA SER A 46 5.71 -8.20 -7.21
C SER A 46 4.95 -9.55 -7.17
N PHE A 47 4.05 -9.79 -8.11
CA PHE A 47 3.32 -11.04 -8.27
C PHE A 47 3.18 -11.43 -9.74
N LYS A 48 2.88 -12.71 -9.96
CA LYS A 48 2.61 -13.30 -11.27
C LYS A 48 1.19 -13.86 -11.31
N LEU A 49 0.54 -13.66 -12.45
CA LEU A 49 -0.73 -14.28 -12.80
C LEU A 49 -0.51 -15.25 -13.94
N CYS A 50 -0.98 -16.48 -13.81
CA CYS A 50 -0.92 -17.46 -14.89
C CYS A 50 -2.29 -18.14 -15.01
N GLU A 51 -2.81 -18.27 -16.22
CA GLU A 51 -4.04 -19.03 -16.42
C GLU A 51 -3.84 -20.50 -16.06
N VAL A 52 -4.83 -21.06 -15.36
CA VAL A 52 -4.91 -22.48 -15.03
C VAL A 52 -5.62 -23.18 -16.18
N LEU A 53 -4.91 -24.10 -16.82
CA LEU A 53 -5.37 -24.84 -17.99
C LEU A 53 -6.14 -26.09 -17.56
N THR A 54 -6.94 -26.64 -18.46
CA THR A 54 -7.68 -27.89 -18.23
C THR A 54 -6.78 -29.10 -17.99
N THR A 55 -5.51 -29.01 -18.38
CA THR A 55 -4.49 -30.04 -18.14
C THR A 55 -3.79 -29.92 -16.80
N ASP A 56 -4.01 -28.84 -16.03
CA ASP A 56 -3.38 -28.70 -14.72
C ASP A 56 -4.13 -29.50 -13.67
N PRO A 57 -3.44 -30.31 -12.84
CA PRO A 57 -4.03 -30.97 -11.69
C PRO A 57 -4.78 -30.02 -10.75
N ASP A 58 -4.30 -28.78 -10.59
CA ASP A 58 -4.90 -27.77 -9.72
C ASP A 58 -6.37 -27.50 -10.07
N LEU A 59 -6.74 -27.58 -11.35
CA LEU A 59 -8.12 -27.34 -11.77
C LEU A 59 -9.10 -28.38 -11.23
N GLN A 60 -8.69 -29.64 -11.08
CA GLN A 60 -9.56 -30.70 -10.55
C GLN A 60 -9.99 -30.41 -9.11
N PHE A 61 -9.04 -29.98 -8.28
CA PHE A 61 -9.33 -29.54 -6.91
C PHE A 61 -10.32 -28.37 -6.89
N ILE A 62 -10.08 -27.35 -7.73
CA ILE A 62 -10.93 -26.14 -7.81
C ILE A 62 -12.34 -26.49 -8.27
N LEU A 63 -12.48 -27.31 -9.32
CA LEU A 63 -13.78 -27.74 -9.83
C LEU A 63 -14.54 -28.58 -8.82
N LYS A 64 -13.89 -29.58 -8.19
CA LYS A 64 -14.55 -30.42 -7.19
C LYS A 64 -15.05 -29.59 -6.01
N TYR A 65 -14.26 -28.61 -5.56
CA TYR A 65 -14.69 -27.74 -4.47
C TYR A 65 -15.80 -26.77 -4.89
N PHE A 66 -15.68 -26.14 -6.07
CA PHE A 66 -16.69 -25.21 -6.58
C PHE A 66 -18.05 -25.88 -6.84
N GLU A 67 -18.07 -27.08 -7.43
CA GLU A 67 -19.32 -27.78 -7.78
C GLU A 67 -20.09 -28.28 -6.54
N HIS A 68 -19.43 -28.48 -5.40
CA HIS A 68 -20.07 -28.92 -4.15
C HIS A 68 -21.10 -27.93 -3.60
N GLN A 69 -20.82 -26.63 -3.73
CA GLN A 69 -21.71 -25.54 -3.35
C GLN A 69 -21.70 -24.46 -4.41
N LYS A 70 -22.06 -24.86 -5.64
CA LYS A 70 -22.07 -24.02 -6.82
C LYS A 70 -23.12 -22.91 -6.74
N PRO A 71 -22.77 -21.64 -7.00
CA PRO A 71 -23.74 -20.56 -7.13
C PRO A 71 -24.73 -20.83 -8.28
N PRO A 72 -26.06 -20.75 -8.05
CA PRO A 72 -27.06 -20.97 -9.09
C PRO A 72 -26.86 -20.04 -10.30
N GLY A 73 -26.90 -20.61 -11.51
CA GLY A 73 -26.79 -19.85 -12.77
C GLY A 73 -25.37 -19.41 -13.16
N TYR A 74 -24.35 -19.72 -12.33
CA TYR A 74 -22.96 -19.41 -12.64
C TYR A 74 -22.18 -20.66 -13.02
N SER A 75 -21.19 -20.50 -13.91
CA SER A 75 -20.11 -21.48 -14.12
C SER A 75 -18.76 -20.77 -14.04
N ILE A 76 -17.69 -21.54 -13.83
CA ILE A 76 -16.33 -21.01 -13.92
C ILE A 76 -16.05 -20.63 -15.37
N LYS A 77 -15.84 -19.33 -15.62
CA LYS A 77 -15.42 -18.79 -16.92
C LYS A 77 -13.90 -18.91 -17.08
N ARG A 78 -13.15 -18.58 -16.02
CA ARG A 78 -11.68 -18.60 -16.04
C ARG A 78 -11.13 -18.81 -14.64
N VAL A 79 -9.98 -19.48 -14.55
CA VAL A 79 -9.19 -19.60 -13.33
C VAL A 79 -7.79 -19.08 -13.60
N VAL A 80 -7.30 -18.20 -12.72
CA VAL A 80 -5.97 -17.63 -12.78
C VAL A 80 -5.24 -17.94 -11.48
N SER A 81 -4.05 -18.50 -11.54
CA SER A 81 -3.19 -18.70 -10.38
C SER A 81 -2.51 -17.39 -9.97
N ILE A 82 -2.34 -17.20 -8.67
CA ILE A 82 -1.73 -16.02 -8.07
C ILE A 82 -0.44 -16.44 -7.36
N HIS A 83 0.70 -16.00 -7.90
CA HIS A 83 2.00 -16.27 -7.29
C HIS A 83 2.66 -14.99 -6.79
N ASN A 84 2.74 -14.85 -5.48
CA ASN A 84 3.49 -13.80 -4.82
C ASN A 84 4.48 -14.45 -3.83
N PRO A 85 5.80 -14.43 -4.12
CA PRO A 85 6.81 -15.07 -3.26
C PRO A 85 6.87 -14.51 -1.84
N ASP A 86 6.72 -13.19 -1.69
CA ASP A 86 6.78 -12.53 -0.39
C ASP A 86 5.59 -12.95 0.48
N GLN A 87 4.38 -12.92 -0.08
CA GLN A 87 3.19 -13.39 0.62
C GLN A 87 3.28 -14.87 0.99
N THR A 88 3.85 -15.70 0.12
CA THR A 88 4.06 -17.13 0.42
C THR A 88 5.02 -17.28 1.61
N THR A 89 6.10 -16.51 1.63
CA THR A 89 7.08 -16.50 2.73
C THR A 89 6.46 -16.05 4.05
N PHE A 90 5.66 -14.97 4.03
CA PHE A 90 4.97 -14.48 5.22
C PHE A 90 3.93 -15.46 5.73
N PHE A 91 3.18 -16.11 4.84
CA PHE A 91 2.21 -17.11 5.21
C PHE A 91 2.87 -18.32 5.90
N GLU A 92 3.95 -18.86 5.32
CA GLU A 92 4.70 -19.97 5.90
C GLU A 92 5.34 -19.60 7.25
N ALA A 93 5.91 -18.38 7.37
CA ALA A 93 6.44 -17.90 8.63
C ALA A 93 5.35 -17.75 9.71
N GLY A 94 4.18 -17.20 9.34
CA GLY A 94 3.02 -17.10 10.21
C GLY A 94 2.53 -18.46 10.70
N LEU A 95 2.52 -19.46 9.81
CA LEU A 95 2.13 -20.82 10.16
C LEU A 95 3.07 -21.45 11.19
N LYS A 96 4.40 -21.26 11.05
CA LYS A 96 5.39 -21.69 12.06
C LYS A 96 5.19 -20.98 13.40
N ASN A 97 4.86 -19.68 13.39
CA ASN A 97 4.57 -18.93 14.62
C ASN A 97 3.34 -19.49 15.32
N MET A 98 2.25 -19.71 14.58
CA MET A 98 1.02 -20.29 15.13
C MET A 98 1.24 -21.69 15.70
N GLU A 99 2.08 -22.52 15.08
CA GLU A 99 2.42 -23.84 15.63
C GLU A 99 3.16 -23.69 16.98
N ARG A 100 4.12 -22.77 17.08
CA ARG A 100 4.84 -22.49 18.34
C ARG A 100 3.91 -21.95 19.43
N GLU A 101 3.04 -21.01 19.08
CA GLU A 101 2.04 -20.46 19.99
C GLU A 101 1.07 -21.53 20.49
N SER A 102 0.60 -22.41 19.59
CA SER A 102 -0.29 -23.53 19.96
C SER A 102 0.36 -24.57 20.86
N ASN A 103 1.69 -24.59 20.91
CA ASN A 103 2.46 -25.42 21.83
C ASN A 103 2.76 -24.74 23.17
N ASN A 104 2.50 -23.43 23.28
CA ASN A 104 2.69 -22.69 24.51
C ASN A 104 1.37 -22.62 25.31
N PRO A 105 1.29 -23.20 26.52
CA PRO A 105 0.09 -23.16 27.34
C PRO A 105 -0.45 -21.76 27.66
N ILE A 106 0.42 -20.73 27.65
CA ILE A 106 0.03 -19.34 27.91
C ILE A 106 -0.92 -18.82 26.83
N PHE A 107 -0.73 -19.25 25.59
CA PHE A 107 -1.54 -18.84 24.44
C PHE A 107 -2.64 -19.85 24.12
N ALA A 108 -2.83 -20.88 24.94
CA ALA A 108 -3.88 -21.87 24.73
C ALA A 108 -5.26 -21.17 24.76
N PRO A 109 -6.13 -21.42 23.78
CA PRO A 109 -7.51 -20.97 23.84
C PRO A 109 -8.23 -21.69 25.00
N LYS A 110 -9.15 -20.99 25.66
CA LYS A 110 -9.99 -21.60 26.71
C LYS A 110 -11.02 -22.57 26.13
N GLY A 111 -11.32 -22.42 24.84
CA GLY A 111 -12.07 -23.31 23.98
C GLY A 111 -13.39 -23.77 24.59
N LYS A 112 -13.46 -25.08 24.83
CA LYS A 112 -14.62 -25.82 25.34
C LYS A 112 -15.01 -25.48 26.77
N ASN A 113 -14.24 -24.65 27.47
CA ASN A 113 -14.51 -24.29 28.87
C ASN A 113 -15.21 -22.92 29.01
N GLU A 114 -15.56 -22.27 27.90
CA GLU A 114 -16.30 -21.00 27.92
C GLU A 114 -17.80 -21.22 27.76
N ASP A 115 -18.61 -20.50 28.52
CA ASP A 115 -20.07 -20.57 28.39
C ASP A 115 -20.57 -19.95 27.07
N PRO A 116 -21.65 -20.51 26.47
CA PRO A 116 -22.28 -21.79 26.81
C PRO A 116 -21.48 -23.00 26.26
N ILE A 117 -20.97 -23.85 27.16
CA ILE A 117 -20.02 -24.93 26.85
C ILE A 117 -20.53 -25.87 25.77
N THR A 118 -21.77 -26.36 25.89
CA THR A 118 -22.36 -27.35 24.96
C THR A 118 -22.41 -26.83 23.53
N ASP A 119 -22.79 -25.56 23.33
CA ASP A 119 -22.86 -24.97 22.00
C ASP A 119 -21.46 -24.74 21.42
N ARG A 120 -20.50 -24.28 22.23
CA ARG A 120 -19.11 -24.09 21.78
C ARG A 120 -18.44 -25.41 21.40
N VAL A 121 -18.67 -26.48 22.15
CA VAL A 121 -18.19 -27.83 21.80
C VAL A 121 -18.74 -28.25 20.44
N ARG A 122 -20.05 -28.07 20.18
CA ARG A 122 -20.67 -28.39 18.89
C ARG A 122 -20.06 -27.59 17.74
N VAL A 123 -19.90 -26.28 17.91
CA VAL A 123 -19.30 -25.39 16.90
C VAL A 123 -17.84 -25.77 16.62
N LEU A 124 -17.04 -26.04 17.65
CA LEU A 124 -15.65 -26.49 17.50
C LEU A 124 -15.57 -27.87 16.83
N SER A 125 -16.44 -28.81 17.17
CA SER A 125 -16.49 -30.12 16.50
C SER A 125 -16.77 -29.99 14.99
N ARG A 126 -17.68 -29.06 14.61
CA ARG A 126 -17.93 -28.75 13.20
C ARG A 126 -16.67 -28.19 12.51
N TRP A 127 -15.97 -27.26 13.16
CA TRP A 127 -14.70 -26.73 12.64
C TRP A 127 -13.60 -27.80 12.54
N GLU A 128 -13.40 -28.62 13.57
CA GLU A 128 -12.34 -29.65 13.58
C GLU A 128 -12.58 -30.69 12.48
N SER A 129 -13.85 -31.05 12.21
CA SER A 129 -14.19 -31.97 11.11
C SER A 129 -13.81 -31.42 9.72
N GLN A 130 -13.72 -30.10 9.59
CA GLN A 130 -13.26 -29.39 8.39
C GLN A 130 -11.74 -29.29 8.36
N ALA A 131 -11.14 -28.81 9.45
CA ALA A 131 -9.70 -28.58 9.57
C ALA A 131 -8.88 -29.87 9.51
N SER A 132 -9.39 -30.96 10.09
CA SER A 132 -8.73 -32.28 10.07
C SER A 132 -8.59 -32.87 8.66
N GLN A 133 -9.42 -32.44 7.70
CA GLN A 133 -9.25 -32.87 6.31
C GLN A 133 -7.98 -32.34 5.67
N PHE A 134 -7.43 -31.22 6.16
CA PHE A 134 -6.28 -30.53 5.58
C PHE A 134 -5.03 -30.59 6.46
N SER A 135 -5.16 -30.85 7.76
CA SER A 135 -4.04 -31.05 8.68
C SER A 135 -3.66 -32.54 8.84
N PRO A 136 -2.39 -32.87 9.15
CA PRO A 136 -1.25 -31.95 9.26
C PRO A 136 -0.78 -31.42 7.90
N VAL A 137 0.04 -30.37 7.93
CA VAL A 137 0.72 -29.79 6.76
C VAL A 137 2.22 -29.67 7.02
N GLU A 138 3.02 -29.61 5.97
CA GLU A 138 4.47 -29.53 6.05
C GLU A 138 4.99 -28.18 5.53
N ILE A 139 6.09 -27.69 6.10
CA ILE A 139 6.79 -26.48 5.63
C ILE A 139 8.27 -26.81 5.50
N LYS A 140 8.92 -26.33 4.45
CA LYS A 140 10.37 -26.52 4.32
C LYS A 140 11.10 -25.79 5.46
N SER A 141 12.04 -26.48 6.10
CA SER A 141 12.88 -25.88 7.14
C SER A 141 13.93 -24.99 6.48
N LEU A 142 14.15 -23.77 7.02
CA LEU A 142 15.18 -22.86 6.52
C LEU A 142 16.58 -23.23 7.03
N SER A 143 16.65 -23.90 8.19
CA SER A 143 17.89 -24.21 8.91
C SER A 143 18.34 -25.66 8.76
N SER A 144 17.49 -26.54 8.23
CA SER A 144 17.80 -27.96 8.03
C SER A 144 17.33 -28.43 6.66
N ARG A 145 17.88 -29.53 6.15
CA ARG A 145 17.36 -30.19 4.93
C ARG A 145 15.99 -30.87 5.15
N GLY A 146 15.37 -30.72 6.32
CA GLY A 146 14.11 -31.36 6.70
C GLY A 146 12.85 -30.50 6.46
N THR A 147 11.70 -31.07 6.80
CA THR A 147 10.39 -30.39 6.82
C THR A 147 9.91 -30.23 8.26
N ASP A 148 9.34 -29.07 8.57
CA ASP A 148 8.64 -28.80 9.83
C ASP A 148 7.16 -29.20 9.64
N THR A 149 6.64 -30.11 10.46
CA THR A 149 5.23 -30.51 10.41
C THR A 149 4.39 -29.65 11.35
N CYS A 150 3.35 -29.01 10.83
CA CYS A 150 2.37 -28.27 11.61
C CYS A 150 1.13 -29.14 11.86
N THR A 151 0.90 -29.46 13.14
CA THR A 151 -0.19 -30.36 13.57
C THR A 151 -1.32 -29.60 14.25
N LYS A 152 -0.98 -28.52 14.96
CA LYS A 152 -1.92 -27.70 15.73
C LYS A 152 -2.39 -26.48 14.97
N ALA A 153 -1.50 -25.83 14.23
CA ALA A 153 -1.90 -24.80 13.28
C ALA A 153 -2.62 -25.47 12.09
N LYS A 154 -3.83 -24.99 11.81
CA LYS A 154 -4.71 -25.53 10.77
C LYS A 154 -4.68 -24.65 9.54
N VAL A 155 -4.85 -25.26 8.37
CA VAL A 155 -4.92 -24.56 7.08
C VAL A 155 -6.15 -25.05 6.33
N LEU A 156 -6.96 -24.12 5.81
CA LEU A 156 -8.21 -24.40 5.12
C LEU A 156 -8.27 -23.68 3.76
N PRO A 157 -8.83 -24.30 2.70
CA PRO A 157 -9.14 -23.60 1.48
C PRO A 157 -10.50 -22.90 1.62
N LEU A 158 -10.50 -21.57 1.64
CA LEU A 158 -11.71 -20.77 1.81
C LEU A 158 -11.93 -19.80 0.64
N TRP A 159 -13.19 -19.51 0.36
CA TRP A 159 -13.65 -18.57 -0.64
C TRP A 159 -13.73 -17.15 -0.07
N HIS A 160 -13.40 -16.18 -0.90
CA HIS A 160 -13.60 -14.76 -0.64
C HIS A 160 -14.20 -14.10 -1.89
N GLY A 161 -15.42 -13.56 -1.77
CA GLY A 161 -16.08 -12.83 -2.85
C GLY A 161 -15.82 -11.34 -2.76
N SER A 162 -15.46 -10.71 -3.88
CA SER A 162 -15.26 -9.26 -3.93
C SER A 162 -15.46 -8.70 -5.34
N THR A 163 -15.11 -7.43 -5.55
CA THR A 163 -15.07 -6.81 -6.88
C THR A 163 -13.76 -7.16 -7.60
N LYS A 164 -13.75 -6.98 -8.93
CA LYS A 164 -12.55 -7.19 -9.75
C LYS A 164 -11.35 -6.38 -9.25
N GLU A 165 -11.59 -5.12 -8.93
CA GLU A 165 -10.58 -4.15 -8.49
C GLU A 165 -9.97 -4.56 -7.15
N VAL A 166 -10.81 -5.02 -6.22
CA VAL A 166 -10.35 -5.51 -4.91
C VAL A 166 -9.58 -6.82 -5.06
N CYS A 167 -10.06 -7.77 -5.87
CA CYS A 167 -9.31 -9.00 -6.16
C CYS A 167 -7.93 -8.68 -6.76
N GLN A 168 -7.87 -7.74 -7.70
CA GLN A 168 -6.60 -7.30 -8.29
C GLN A 168 -5.68 -6.65 -7.26
N SER A 169 -6.22 -5.83 -6.35
CA SER A 169 -5.45 -5.27 -5.24
C SER A 169 -4.90 -6.36 -4.33
N ILE A 170 -5.72 -7.36 -3.97
CA ILE A 170 -5.30 -8.49 -3.12
C ILE A 170 -4.17 -9.29 -3.78
N CYS A 171 -4.21 -9.51 -5.09
CA CYS A 171 -3.10 -10.15 -5.81
C CYS A 171 -1.77 -9.39 -5.62
N TRP A 172 -1.83 -8.06 -5.60
CA TRP A 172 -0.66 -7.19 -5.43
C TRP A 172 -0.17 -7.11 -3.99
N SER A 173 -1.04 -6.70 -3.06
CA SER A 173 -0.69 -6.36 -1.67
C SER A 173 -0.87 -7.49 -0.66
N GLY A 174 -1.61 -8.53 -1.04
CA GLY A 174 -2.23 -9.47 -0.11
C GLY A 174 -3.50 -8.86 0.49
N PHE A 175 -4.12 -9.57 1.42
CA PHE A 175 -5.23 -9.01 2.18
C PHE A 175 -4.78 -7.84 3.06
N THR A 176 -5.64 -6.84 3.19
CA THR A 176 -5.42 -5.69 4.08
C THR A 176 -6.62 -5.49 5.00
N SER A 177 -6.39 -5.01 6.21
CA SER A 177 -7.42 -4.62 7.16
C SER A 177 -7.68 -3.12 7.03
N PHE A 178 -8.89 -2.73 6.68
CA PHE A 178 -9.26 -1.31 6.64
C PHE A 178 -9.68 -0.81 8.02
N GLY A 179 -9.21 0.38 8.40
CA GLY A 179 -9.65 1.05 9.62
C GLY A 179 -11.17 1.30 9.58
N LYS A 180 -11.88 0.82 10.61
CA LYS A 180 -13.35 0.94 10.70
C LYS A 180 -13.82 2.22 11.41
N HIS A 181 -12.92 3.19 11.62
CA HIS A 181 -13.21 4.44 12.34
C HIS A 181 -14.40 5.22 11.76
N HIS A 182 -14.64 5.10 10.45
CA HIS A 182 -15.78 5.73 9.79
C HIS A 182 -17.18 5.26 10.25
N TYR A 183 -17.27 4.14 10.98
CA TYR A 183 -18.51 3.68 11.61
C TYR A 183 -18.71 4.21 13.03
N PHE A 184 -17.66 4.75 13.65
CA PHE A 184 -17.65 5.19 15.05
C PHE A 184 -17.44 6.70 15.21
N ASP A 185 -17.02 7.38 14.15
CA ASP A 185 -16.91 8.83 14.08
C ASP A 185 -17.91 9.37 13.07
N GLU A 186 -18.95 10.06 13.56
CA GLU A 186 -19.97 10.71 12.72
C GLU A 186 -19.39 11.81 11.82
N ASN A 187 -18.18 12.30 12.13
CA ASN A 187 -17.46 13.31 11.34
C ASN A 187 -16.47 12.71 10.35
N ALA A 188 -16.23 11.39 10.37
CA ALA A 188 -15.32 10.75 9.44
C ALA A 188 -15.85 10.88 8.00
N THR A 189 -15.12 11.63 7.19
CA THR A 189 -15.48 11.95 5.81
C THR A 189 -15.65 10.67 4.97
N LYS A 190 -16.76 10.60 4.23
CA LYS A 190 -17.23 9.45 3.42
C LYS A 190 -16.34 9.03 2.23
N GLY A 191 -15.05 9.36 2.22
CA GLY A 191 -14.14 9.25 1.07
C GLY A 191 -13.19 8.04 1.01
N GLY A 192 -13.05 7.25 2.10
CA GLY A 192 -12.19 6.05 2.09
C GLY A 192 -12.87 4.80 1.49
N THR A 193 -12.09 3.77 1.16
CA THR A 193 -12.60 2.42 0.84
C THR A 193 -13.43 1.92 2.02
N LYS A 194 -14.76 1.98 1.89
CA LYS A 194 -15.67 1.61 2.97
C LYS A 194 -15.60 0.11 3.19
N SER A 195 -15.30 -0.30 4.41
CA SER A 195 -15.60 -1.67 4.84
C SER A 195 -17.11 -1.89 4.67
N THR A 196 -17.50 -3.03 4.14
CA THR A 196 -18.92 -3.36 3.85
C THR A 196 -19.80 -3.33 5.10
N ASP A 197 -19.19 -3.48 6.27
CA ASP A 197 -19.88 -3.56 7.56
C ASP A 197 -18.93 -3.20 8.73
N LYS A 198 -19.53 -3.02 9.93
CA LYS A 198 -18.81 -2.83 11.19
C LYS A 198 -17.96 -4.04 11.57
N GLY A 199 -18.22 -5.22 11.00
CA GLY A 199 -17.60 -6.49 11.34
C GLY A 199 -18.37 -7.16 12.45
N TYR A 200 -19.48 -7.84 12.11
CA TYR A 200 -20.36 -8.48 13.10
C TYR A 200 -19.65 -9.50 13.99
N PHE A 201 -18.62 -10.15 13.46
CA PHE A 201 -17.81 -11.14 14.17
C PHE A 201 -16.37 -10.66 14.34
N GLY A 202 -16.17 -9.34 14.38
CA GLY A 202 -14.86 -8.71 14.50
C GLY A 202 -14.45 -7.93 13.25
N ALA A 203 -13.54 -6.97 13.44
CA ALA A 203 -12.91 -6.15 12.42
C ALA A 203 -11.74 -6.88 11.74
N GLY A 204 -12.02 -8.07 11.21
CA GLY A 204 -11.04 -8.90 10.49
C GLY A 204 -11.37 -9.09 9.00
N ILE A 205 -10.70 -10.07 8.39
CA ILE A 205 -10.88 -10.49 7.00
C ILE A 205 -11.81 -11.70 6.98
N TYR A 206 -12.89 -11.61 6.21
CA TYR A 206 -13.97 -12.59 6.17
C TYR A 206 -13.79 -13.58 5.02
N PHE A 207 -14.03 -14.85 5.33
CA PHE A 207 -13.98 -15.97 4.41
C PHE A 207 -15.14 -16.93 4.66
N THR A 208 -15.41 -17.79 3.70
CA THR A 208 -16.42 -18.86 3.81
C THR A 208 -15.94 -20.13 3.11
N ASN A 209 -16.49 -21.28 3.48
CA ASN A 209 -16.28 -22.53 2.76
C ASN A 209 -17.25 -22.74 1.56
N SER A 210 -18.15 -21.78 1.31
CA SER A 210 -19.16 -21.89 0.25
C SER A 210 -18.91 -20.90 -0.90
N ALA A 211 -18.70 -21.40 -2.11
CA ALA A 211 -18.60 -20.57 -3.30
C ALA A 211 -19.92 -19.80 -3.54
N GLN A 212 -21.06 -20.47 -3.37
CA GLN A 212 -22.39 -19.86 -3.43
C GLN A 212 -22.54 -18.71 -2.43
N TYR A 213 -22.12 -18.89 -1.18
CA TYR A 213 -22.21 -17.83 -0.18
C TYR A 213 -21.27 -16.66 -0.52
N ALA A 214 -20.03 -16.96 -0.94
CA ALA A 214 -19.07 -15.94 -1.35
C ALA A 214 -19.59 -15.06 -2.51
N THR A 215 -20.38 -15.62 -3.45
CA THR A 215 -20.95 -14.81 -4.54
C THR A 215 -21.92 -13.73 -4.08
N MET A 216 -22.53 -13.84 -2.89
CA MET A 216 -23.39 -12.78 -2.35
C MET A 216 -22.62 -11.48 -2.07
N TYR A 217 -21.31 -11.60 -1.83
CA TYR A 217 -20.40 -10.49 -1.56
C TYR A 217 -19.56 -10.10 -2.79
N SER A 218 -19.72 -10.81 -3.91
CA SER A 218 -19.04 -10.50 -5.16
C SER A 218 -19.86 -9.57 -6.04
N SER A 219 -19.25 -8.50 -6.54
CA SER A 219 -19.82 -7.73 -7.66
C SER A 219 -19.10 -8.11 -8.94
N GLY A 220 -19.84 -8.66 -9.91
CA GLY A 220 -19.29 -9.06 -11.22
C GLY A 220 -18.74 -10.49 -11.29
N GLY A 221 -18.97 -11.33 -10.27
CA GLY A 221 -18.62 -12.75 -10.33
C GLY A 221 -17.14 -13.04 -10.16
N HIS A 222 -16.46 -12.31 -9.29
CA HIS A 222 -15.06 -12.51 -8.94
C HIS A 222 -14.92 -13.13 -7.55
N LEU A 223 -14.34 -14.32 -7.50
CA LEU A 223 -14.03 -15.04 -6.26
C LEU A 223 -12.52 -15.28 -6.16
N LEU A 224 -11.99 -15.27 -4.94
CA LEU A 224 -10.66 -15.77 -4.62
C LEU A 224 -10.80 -17.09 -3.86
N LEU A 225 -9.98 -18.07 -4.22
CA LEU A 225 -9.74 -19.25 -3.41
C LEU A 225 -8.40 -19.06 -2.67
N VAL A 226 -8.48 -19.11 -1.36
CA VAL A 226 -7.47 -18.61 -0.43
C VAL A 226 -7.10 -19.70 0.57
N TRP A 227 -5.81 -19.88 0.81
CA TRP A 227 -5.34 -20.71 1.92
C TRP A 227 -5.33 -19.87 3.18
N VAL A 228 -6.13 -20.26 4.17
CA VAL A 228 -6.29 -19.52 5.42
C VAL A 228 -5.76 -20.34 6.57
N SER A 229 -4.84 -19.77 7.35
CA SER A 229 -4.19 -20.39 8.50
C SER A 229 -4.68 -19.83 9.83
N MET A 230 -4.90 -20.71 10.79
CA MET A 230 -5.42 -20.34 12.11
C MET A 230 -5.05 -21.38 13.18
N ARG A 231 -5.07 -20.96 14.45
CA ARG A 231 -5.12 -21.87 15.59
C ARG A 231 -6.57 -22.32 15.81
N GLU A 232 -6.87 -23.01 16.91
CA GLU A 232 -8.26 -23.23 17.31
C GLU A 232 -8.99 -21.87 17.41
N PRO A 233 -10.05 -21.63 16.61
CA PRO A 233 -10.71 -20.33 16.53
C PRO A 233 -11.69 -20.15 17.69
N TYR A 234 -12.08 -18.91 17.94
CA TYR A 234 -13.19 -18.63 18.84
C TYR A 234 -14.49 -19.16 18.24
N PRO A 235 -15.21 -20.10 18.90
CA PRO A 235 -16.45 -20.65 18.39
C PRO A 235 -17.61 -19.69 18.71
N VAL A 236 -18.04 -18.92 17.71
CA VAL A 236 -19.11 -17.93 17.90
C VAL A 236 -20.46 -18.62 17.94
N VAL A 237 -21.24 -18.34 18.97
CA VAL A 237 -22.59 -18.89 19.19
C VAL A 237 -23.61 -17.76 19.36
N ASN A 238 -24.90 -18.08 19.24
CA ASN A 238 -25.99 -17.12 19.47
C ASN A 238 -26.94 -17.63 20.56
N ASP A 239 -27.13 -16.82 21.61
CA ASP A 239 -28.04 -17.11 22.72
C ASP A 239 -29.45 -16.54 22.52
N LYS A 240 -29.70 -15.89 21.37
CA LYS A 240 -30.98 -15.28 21.01
C LYS A 240 -31.49 -15.81 19.66
N THR A 241 -32.81 -15.91 19.53
CA THR A 241 -33.44 -16.21 18.24
C THR A 241 -33.35 -15.02 17.29
N HIS A 242 -33.22 -15.25 15.99
CA HIS A 242 -33.22 -14.18 15.00
C HIS A 242 -34.53 -13.38 14.99
N PRO A 243 -34.50 -12.07 14.67
CA PRO A 243 -33.35 -11.28 14.20
C PRO A 243 -32.51 -10.63 15.33
N GLN A 244 -32.67 -11.07 16.58
CA GLN A 244 -31.93 -10.47 17.70
C GLN A 244 -30.44 -10.83 17.64
N LYS A 245 -29.56 -9.88 17.96
CA LYS A 245 -28.13 -10.10 18.10
C LYS A 245 -27.84 -10.81 19.42
N GLY A 246 -27.09 -11.91 19.35
CA GLY A 246 -26.62 -12.63 20.54
C GLY A 246 -25.46 -11.96 21.26
N SER A 247 -25.14 -12.48 22.44
CA SER A 247 -24.08 -11.98 23.32
C SER A 247 -22.70 -11.96 22.64
N ASP A 248 -22.35 -13.00 21.88
CA ASP A 248 -21.05 -13.06 21.20
C ASP A 248 -20.98 -12.04 20.06
N MET A 249 -22.06 -11.81 19.32
CA MET A 249 -22.08 -10.76 18.30
C MET A 249 -21.83 -9.38 18.91
N LEU A 250 -22.56 -9.04 19.98
CA LEU A 250 -22.39 -7.75 20.68
C LEU A 250 -20.98 -7.59 21.27
N LYS A 251 -20.38 -8.70 21.71
CA LYS A 251 -19.03 -8.76 22.24
C LYS A 251 -17.97 -8.51 21.17
N LEU A 252 -18.18 -9.00 19.95
CA LEU A 252 -17.17 -9.00 18.88
C LEU A 252 -17.34 -7.84 17.88
N GLU A 253 -18.54 -7.29 17.73
CA GLU A 253 -18.85 -6.32 16.68
C GLU A 253 -17.90 -5.11 16.69
N GLY A 254 -17.17 -4.92 15.58
CA GLY A 254 -16.21 -3.82 15.44
C GLY A 254 -14.90 -3.95 16.22
N ARG A 255 -14.67 -5.08 16.90
CA ARG A 255 -13.47 -5.32 17.72
C ARG A 255 -12.48 -6.26 17.02
N MET A 256 -11.25 -6.33 17.52
CA MET A 256 -10.25 -7.29 17.04
C MET A 256 -10.57 -8.73 17.52
N HIS A 257 -9.60 -9.65 17.38
CA HIS A 257 -9.74 -11.00 17.90
C HIS A 257 -10.03 -11.01 19.42
N TYR A 258 -10.76 -12.03 19.87
CA TYR A 258 -11.08 -12.20 21.27
C TYR A 258 -9.96 -12.95 22.01
N GLN A 259 -9.49 -12.42 23.14
CA GLN A 259 -8.52 -13.07 24.05
C GLN A 259 -7.35 -13.77 23.30
N ASN A 260 -7.10 -15.04 23.59
CA ASN A 260 -6.00 -15.84 23.05
C ASN A 260 -6.32 -16.49 21.68
N TYR A 261 -7.49 -16.22 21.11
CA TYR A 261 -7.87 -16.74 19.80
C TYR A 261 -7.32 -15.82 18.71
N ASN A 262 -6.86 -16.39 17.59
CA ASN A 262 -6.36 -15.62 16.45
C ASN A 262 -7.28 -15.67 15.22
N ALA A 263 -8.45 -16.31 15.36
CA ALA A 263 -9.49 -16.40 14.36
C ALA A 263 -10.83 -16.63 15.05
N HIS A 264 -11.93 -16.32 14.36
CA HIS A 264 -13.29 -16.67 14.79
C HIS A 264 -13.93 -17.60 13.75
N PHE A 265 -14.72 -18.57 14.22
CA PHE A 265 -15.48 -19.49 13.37
C PHE A 265 -16.96 -19.41 13.72
N ILE A 266 -17.79 -19.20 12.70
CA ILE A 266 -19.19 -18.82 12.87
C ILE A 266 -20.06 -19.65 11.92
N PRO A 267 -20.75 -20.68 12.41
CA PRO A 267 -21.82 -21.32 11.66
C PRO A 267 -23.01 -20.37 11.58
N VAL A 268 -23.39 -19.95 10.37
CA VAL A 268 -24.38 -18.89 10.14
C VAL A 268 -25.62 -19.37 9.40
N VAL A 269 -26.70 -18.62 9.58
CA VAL A 269 -27.97 -18.78 8.89
C VAL A 269 -28.58 -17.40 8.66
N SER A 270 -29.35 -17.27 7.58
CA SER A 270 -30.02 -16.01 7.26
C SER A 270 -31.02 -15.66 8.37
N ILE A 271 -31.06 -14.39 8.78
CA ILE A 271 -32.06 -13.93 9.74
C ILE A 271 -33.49 -13.91 9.14
N ARG A 272 -33.60 -14.02 7.82
CA ARG A 272 -34.85 -14.10 7.06
C ARG A 272 -34.73 -15.21 6.00
N PRO A 273 -34.81 -16.50 6.40
CA PRO A 273 -34.53 -17.64 5.50
C PRO A 273 -35.49 -17.75 4.31
N HIS A 274 -36.66 -17.11 4.39
CA HIS A 274 -37.63 -17.05 3.29
C HIS A 274 -37.41 -15.85 2.34
N ASP A 275 -36.53 -14.91 2.69
CA ASP A 275 -36.17 -13.77 1.86
C ASP A 275 -34.84 -14.04 1.16
N PRO A 276 -34.83 -14.38 -0.14
CA PRO A 276 -33.60 -14.67 -0.86
C PRO A 276 -32.72 -13.43 -1.11
N LYS A 277 -33.20 -12.23 -0.79
CA LYS A 277 -32.41 -10.99 -0.85
C LYS A 277 -31.77 -10.66 0.50
N CYS A 278 -32.02 -11.45 1.54
CA CYS A 278 -31.41 -11.24 2.83
C CYS A 278 -29.91 -11.59 2.78
N ILE A 279 -29.07 -10.56 2.92
CA ILE A 279 -27.61 -10.67 3.02
C ILE A 279 -27.13 -10.66 4.49
N GLU A 280 -28.05 -10.68 5.45
CA GLU A 280 -27.74 -10.64 6.87
C GLU A 280 -27.80 -12.05 7.45
N TYR A 281 -26.64 -12.49 7.95
CA TYR A 281 -26.42 -13.84 8.46
C TYR A 281 -25.87 -13.76 9.87
N TYR A 282 -26.56 -14.40 10.80
CA TYR A 282 -26.20 -14.39 12.22
C TYR A 282 -25.77 -15.80 12.65
N PRO A 283 -25.01 -15.95 13.75
CA PRO A 283 -24.60 -17.25 14.23
C PRO A 283 -25.83 -18.07 14.61
N CYS A 284 -25.75 -19.37 14.40
CA CYS A 284 -26.83 -20.29 14.76
C CYS A 284 -27.05 -20.27 16.26
N TYR A 285 -28.33 -20.21 16.67
CA TYR A 285 -28.69 -20.49 18.07
C TYR A 285 -28.79 -22.00 18.31
N LYS A 286 -29.05 -22.39 19.57
CA LYS A 286 -29.09 -23.79 19.98
C LYS A 286 -30.01 -24.64 19.08
N ASP A 287 -29.51 -25.81 18.66
CA ASP A 287 -30.16 -26.81 17.81
C ASP A 287 -30.51 -26.37 16.37
N GLN A 288 -30.17 -25.13 16.00
CA GLN A 288 -30.36 -24.63 14.65
C GLN A 288 -29.26 -25.16 13.71
N GLN A 289 -29.67 -25.64 12.53
CA GLN A 289 -28.74 -26.12 11.51
C GLN A 289 -28.14 -24.93 10.74
N PRO A 290 -26.81 -24.86 10.58
CA PRO A 290 -26.17 -23.82 9.80
C PRO A 290 -26.46 -23.98 8.31
N ALA A 291 -26.71 -22.86 7.64
CA ALA A 291 -26.75 -22.82 6.18
C ALA A 291 -25.33 -22.72 5.61
N TRP A 292 -24.48 -21.88 6.21
CA TRP A 292 -23.11 -21.62 5.77
C TRP A 292 -22.17 -21.49 6.96
N ASP A 293 -20.87 -21.41 6.70
CA ASP A 293 -19.88 -21.05 7.71
C ASP A 293 -19.13 -19.79 7.30
N GLU A 294 -18.85 -18.93 8.27
CA GLU A 294 -17.95 -17.79 8.17
C GLU A 294 -16.69 -17.99 9.02
N PHE A 295 -15.59 -17.44 8.53
CA PHE A 295 -14.30 -17.42 9.19
C PHE A 295 -13.78 -16.00 9.19
N VAL A 296 -13.28 -15.54 10.33
CA VAL A 296 -12.64 -14.22 10.45
C VAL A 296 -11.22 -14.41 10.96
N VAL A 297 -10.25 -13.87 10.22
CA VAL A 297 -8.84 -13.80 10.63
C VAL A 297 -8.40 -12.35 10.75
N PHE A 298 -7.37 -12.09 11.55
CA PHE A 298 -7.04 -10.73 11.99
C PHE A 298 -5.67 -10.25 11.50
N GLU A 299 -4.85 -11.16 11.00
CA GLU A 299 -3.57 -10.82 10.41
C GLU A 299 -3.54 -11.18 8.93
N LYS A 300 -2.99 -10.29 8.11
CA LYS A 300 -2.84 -10.53 6.66
C LYS A 300 -2.03 -11.80 6.35
N ALA A 301 -1.06 -12.14 7.19
CA ALA A 301 -0.22 -13.32 7.02
C ALA A 301 -1.01 -14.63 7.22
N GLN A 302 -2.22 -14.58 7.79
CA GLN A 302 -3.10 -15.74 7.91
C GLN A 302 -3.78 -16.10 6.59
N ALA A 303 -3.67 -15.30 5.52
CA ALA A 303 -4.39 -15.53 4.28
C ALA A 303 -3.48 -15.41 3.05
N LEU A 304 -3.39 -16.48 2.27
CA LEU A 304 -2.63 -16.54 1.03
C LEU A 304 -3.57 -16.72 -0.17
N PRO A 305 -3.89 -15.65 -0.93
CA PRO A 305 -4.70 -15.76 -2.13
C PRO A 305 -3.96 -16.58 -3.18
N ARG A 306 -4.60 -17.64 -3.71
CA ARG A 306 -3.91 -18.58 -4.60
C ARG A 306 -4.53 -18.76 -5.96
N PHE A 307 -5.85 -18.66 -6.05
CA PHE A 307 -6.55 -18.68 -7.32
C PHE A 307 -7.59 -17.56 -7.38
N TRP A 308 -7.66 -16.88 -8.52
CA TRP A 308 -8.71 -15.97 -8.89
C TRP A 308 -9.65 -16.65 -9.87
N ILE A 309 -10.91 -16.82 -9.47
CA ILE A 309 -11.96 -17.44 -10.24
C ILE A 309 -12.87 -16.33 -10.79
N GLU A 310 -12.98 -16.27 -12.10
CA GLU A 310 -13.98 -15.45 -12.79
C GLU A 310 -15.16 -16.34 -13.14
N LEU A 311 -16.35 -15.91 -12.75
CA LEU A 311 -17.61 -16.57 -13.06
C LEU A 311 -18.27 -15.93 -14.28
N GLY A 312 -19.11 -16.69 -14.96
CA GLY A 312 -19.96 -16.18 -16.02
C GLY A 312 -21.31 -16.90 -16.08
N THR A 313 -22.30 -16.22 -16.64
CA THR A 313 -23.56 -16.81 -17.09
C THR A 313 -23.36 -17.33 -18.52
N ASP A 314 -23.96 -18.46 -18.87
CA ASP A 314 -23.98 -19.00 -20.24
C ASP A 314 -22.65 -19.52 -20.84
N PHE A 315 -21.69 -19.91 -20.00
CA PHE A 315 -20.51 -20.65 -20.47
C PHE A 315 -20.80 -22.15 -20.57
N PRO A 316 -20.24 -22.88 -21.55
CA PRO A 316 -20.28 -24.33 -21.55
C PRO A 316 -19.80 -24.78 -20.17
N LYS A 317 -20.59 -25.61 -19.49
CA LYS A 317 -20.12 -26.26 -18.27
C LYS A 317 -18.74 -26.82 -18.61
N VAL A 318 -17.70 -26.43 -17.88
CA VAL A 318 -16.45 -27.21 -17.87
C VAL A 318 -16.86 -28.51 -17.21
N VAL A 319 -17.34 -29.46 -18.02
CA VAL A 319 -17.98 -30.66 -17.48
C VAL A 319 -16.84 -31.51 -16.95
N LEU A 320 -16.94 -31.95 -15.69
CA LEU A 320 -16.05 -32.97 -15.14
C LEU A 320 -16.02 -34.22 -16.03
N SER A 321 -17.01 -34.46 -16.90
CA SER A 321 -17.02 -35.54 -17.90
C SER A 321 -15.98 -35.39 -19.02
N ASP A 322 -15.40 -34.21 -19.24
CA ASP A 322 -14.28 -34.05 -20.19
C ASP A 322 -12.94 -34.51 -19.58
N LEU A 323 -12.90 -34.65 -18.25
CA LEU A 323 -11.84 -35.31 -17.50
C LEU A 323 -12.24 -36.79 -17.43
N GLY A 324 -11.90 -37.56 -18.47
CA GLY A 324 -12.34 -38.96 -18.58
C GLY A 324 -12.13 -39.75 -17.29
N THR A 325 -12.95 -40.79 -17.08
CA THR A 325 -12.97 -41.56 -15.82
C THR A 325 -12.19 -42.87 -15.92
N ALA A 326 -11.89 -43.49 -14.78
CA ALA A 326 -11.35 -44.85 -14.71
C ALA A 326 -12.22 -45.84 -15.50
N GLY A 327 -13.54 -45.72 -15.37
CA GLY A 327 -14.52 -46.49 -16.15
C GLY A 327 -14.41 -46.28 -17.67
N GLU A 328 -14.27 -45.03 -18.12
CA GLU A 328 -14.08 -44.74 -19.55
C GLU A 328 -12.77 -45.30 -20.10
N LEU A 329 -11.68 -45.18 -19.32
CA LEU A 329 -10.38 -45.69 -19.74
C LEU A 329 -10.38 -47.21 -19.75
N ILE A 330 -10.86 -47.89 -18.71
CA ILE A 330 -10.87 -49.36 -18.68
C ILE A 330 -11.71 -49.94 -19.83
N MET A 331 -12.89 -49.36 -20.10
CA MET A 331 -13.73 -49.80 -21.22
C MET A 331 -13.05 -49.60 -22.57
N LEU A 332 -12.35 -48.47 -22.77
CA LEU A 332 -11.57 -48.25 -23.98
C LEU A 332 -10.42 -49.26 -24.11
N LEU A 333 -9.69 -49.54 -23.04
CA LEU A 333 -8.57 -50.47 -23.05
C LEU A 333 -9.02 -51.90 -23.37
N LEU A 334 -10.10 -52.36 -22.74
CA LEU A 334 -10.67 -53.69 -23.01
C LEU A 334 -11.13 -53.80 -24.47
N ASN A 335 -11.77 -52.75 -25.01
CA ASN A 335 -12.14 -52.72 -26.43
C ASN A 335 -10.91 -52.78 -27.34
N LEU A 336 -9.87 -51.99 -27.07
CA LEU A 336 -8.64 -52.01 -27.86
C LEU A 336 -7.91 -53.37 -27.79
N LEU A 337 -7.82 -53.99 -26.61
CA LEU A 337 -7.20 -55.31 -26.43
C LEU A 337 -7.94 -56.43 -27.19
N SER A 338 -9.21 -56.23 -27.52
CA SER A 338 -10.00 -57.17 -28.34
C SER A 338 -9.76 -57.05 -29.86
N LYS A 339 -9.02 -56.03 -30.33
CA LYS A 339 -8.78 -55.79 -31.77
C LYS A 339 -7.61 -56.65 -32.29
N ALA A 340 -7.81 -57.30 -33.44
CA ALA A 340 -6.80 -58.18 -34.05
C ALA A 340 -5.48 -57.44 -34.33
N GLU A 341 -5.57 -56.19 -34.78
CA GLU A 341 -4.43 -55.33 -35.11
C GLU A 341 -3.58 -54.98 -33.87
N ILE A 342 -4.18 -54.99 -32.67
CA ILE A 342 -3.48 -54.79 -31.40
C ILE A 342 -2.84 -56.10 -30.93
N GLN A 343 -3.53 -57.23 -31.13
CA GLN A 343 -3.03 -58.56 -30.77
C GLN A 343 -1.78 -58.95 -31.57
N GLU A 344 -1.65 -58.46 -32.80
CA GLU A 344 -0.44 -58.64 -33.63
C GLU A 344 0.77 -57.80 -33.13
N HIS A 345 0.56 -56.83 -32.22
CA HIS A 345 1.60 -55.93 -31.72
C HIS A 345 1.92 -56.18 -30.22
N SER A 346 2.68 -57.24 -29.95
CA SER A 346 2.94 -57.78 -28.60
C SER A 346 3.35 -56.74 -27.53
N GLU A 347 4.24 -55.81 -27.86
CA GLU A 347 4.71 -54.77 -26.93
C GLU A 347 3.61 -53.75 -26.57
N LEU A 348 2.79 -53.37 -27.55
CA LEU A 348 1.67 -52.46 -27.33
C LEU A 348 0.58 -53.16 -26.51
N MET A 349 0.28 -54.41 -26.83
CA MET A 349 -0.68 -55.23 -26.09
C MET A 349 -0.28 -55.35 -24.60
N GLN A 350 0.99 -55.67 -24.31
CA GLN A 350 1.48 -55.72 -22.92
C GLN A 350 1.34 -54.37 -22.20
N LYS A 351 1.58 -53.25 -22.92
CA LYS A 351 1.45 -51.91 -22.33
C LYS A 351 0.00 -51.55 -22.00
N LEU A 352 -0.93 -51.88 -22.91
CA LEU A 352 -2.37 -51.65 -22.69
C LEU A 352 -2.91 -52.54 -21.57
N GLN A 353 -2.49 -53.81 -21.50
CA GLN A 353 -2.87 -54.75 -20.44
C GLN A 353 -2.38 -54.29 -19.07
N ALA A 354 -1.09 -53.95 -18.95
CA ALA A 354 -0.54 -53.45 -17.68
C ALA A 354 -1.25 -52.18 -17.21
N LYS A 355 -1.70 -51.33 -18.15
CA LYS A 355 -2.48 -50.14 -17.81
C LYS A 355 -3.91 -50.46 -17.38
N ALA A 356 -4.54 -51.45 -18.01
CA ALA A 356 -5.85 -51.94 -17.62
C ALA A 356 -5.80 -52.52 -16.20
N ASP A 357 -4.82 -53.37 -15.91
CA ASP A 357 -4.62 -53.98 -14.59
C ASP A 357 -4.40 -52.92 -13.50
N GLN A 358 -3.66 -51.84 -13.80
CA GLN A 358 -3.43 -50.74 -12.88
C GLN A 358 -4.72 -49.97 -12.51
N ILE A 359 -5.68 -49.88 -13.43
CA ILE A 359 -6.90 -49.08 -13.27
C ILE A 359 -8.08 -49.92 -12.80
N LEU A 360 -8.02 -51.24 -12.98
CA LEU A 360 -9.11 -52.19 -12.68
C LEU A 360 -9.62 -52.09 -11.23
N ASP A 361 -8.73 -51.78 -10.29
CA ASP A 361 -9.06 -51.66 -8.85
C ASP A 361 -9.66 -50.29 -8.45
N GLN A 362 -9.79 -49.35 -9.40
CA GLN A 362 -10.36 -48.02 -9.13
C GLN A 362 -11.87 -48.03 -9.36
N ALA A 363 -12.64 -47.28 -8.54
CA ALA A 363 -14.07 -47.13 -8.76
C ALA A 363 -14.34 -46.48 -10.13
N GLU A 364 -15.34 -46.94 -10.88
CA GLU A 364 -15.61 -46.51 -12.27
C GLU A 364 -15.76 -44.99 -12.44
N THR A 365 -16.28 -44.32 -11.39
CA THR A 365 -16.50 -42.87 -11.36
C THR A 365 -15.25 -42.07 -10.98
N THR A 366 -14.11 -42.73 -10.73
CA THR A 366 -12.86 -42.06 -10.34
C THR A 366 -12.33 -41.23 -11.50
N PRO A 367 -12.11 -39.92 -11.34
CA PRO A 367 -11.51 -39.09 -12.38
C PRO A 367 -10.06 -39.52 -12.64
N LEU A 368 -9.66 -39.59 -13.91
CA LEU A 368 -8.29 -39.96 -14.27
C LEU A 368 -7.28 -38.88 -13.84
N GLY A 369 -6.11 -39.32 -13.37
CA GLY A 369 -4.95 -38.45 -13.18
C GLY A 369 -4.38 -37.95 -14.52
N VAL A 370 -3.48 -36.98 -14.49
CA VAL A 370 -2.95 -36.34 -15.73
C VAL A 370 -2.28 -37.33 -16.68
N GLU A 371 -1.50 -38.27 -16.16
CA GLU A 371 -0.86 -39.31 -16.97
C GLU A 371 -1.90 -40.26 -17.59
N ASP A 372 -2.95 -40.60 -16.84
CA ASP A 372 -4.01 -41.48 -17.32
C ASP A 372 -4.92 -40.77 -18.34
N GLN A 373 -5.17 -39.47 -18.19
CA GLN A 373 -5.87 -38.67 -19.20
C GLN A 373 -5.04 -38.55 -20.48
N ARG A 374 -3.73 -38.38 -20.35
CA ARG A 374 -2.82 -38.38 -21.50
C ARG A 374 -2.84 -39.74 -22.19
N PHE A 375 -2.81 -40.82 -21.40
CA PHE A 375 -2.93 -42.19 -21.89
C PHE A 375 -4.27 -42.40 -22.61
N LEU A 376 -5.39 -41.97 -22.02
CA LEU A 376 -6.74 -42.02 -22.61
C LEU A 376 -6.79 -41.29 -23.96
N LYS A 377 -6.25 -40.07 -24.04
CA LYS A 377 -6.20 -39.31 -25.31
C LYS A 377 -5.37 -40.00 -26.38
N LEU A 378 -4.25 -40.61 -26.02
CA LEU A 378 -3.44 -41.39 -26.96
C LEU A 378 -4.15 -42.70 -27.36
N ALA A 379 -4.77 -43.39 -26.41
CA ALA A 379 -5.51 -44.61 -26.65
C ALA A 379 -6.71 -44.39 -27.60
N LYS A 380 -7.45 -43.28 -27.44
CA LYS A 380 -8.55 -42.89 -28.35
C LYS A 380 -8.07 -42.64 -29.79
N ARG A 381 -6.77 -42.37 -29.99
CA ARG A 381 -6.16 -42.10 -31.31
C ARG A 381 -5.48 -43.32 -31.94
N LEU A 382 -5.42 -44.46 -31.25
CA LEU A 382 -4.77 -45.68 -31.75
C LEU A 382 -5.43 -46.21 -33.02
N LEU A 383 -6.76 -46.19 -33.03
CA LEU A 383 -7.61 -46.70 -34.10
C LEU A 383 -8.75 -45.71 -34.35
N PRO A 384 -8.57 -44.70 -35.20
CA PRO A 384 -9.67 -43.89 -35.71
C PRO A 384 -10.66 -44.82 -36.46
N GLU A 385 -11.96 -44.53 -36.37
CA GLU A 385 -13.04 -45.40 -36.89
C GLU A 385 -12.75 -45.94 -38.32
N GLY A 386 -12.42 -47.23 -38.42
CA GLY A 386 -12.23 -47.94 -39.69
C GLY A 386 -10.80 -48.05 -40.25
N GLU A 387 -9.75 -47.59 -39.53
CA GLU A 387 -8.39 -47.52 -40.08
C GLU A 387 -7.33 -48.43 -39.40
N LYS A 388 -6.18 -48.56 -40.09
CA LYS A 388 -4.96 -49.23 -39.62
C LYS A 388 -4.36 -48.51 -38.40
N LEU A 389 -3.61 -49.27 -37.60
CA LEU A 389 -2.92 -48.80 -36.41
C LEU A 389 -2.06 -47.54 -36.67
N ASN A 390 -2.29 -46.47 -35.91
CA ASN A 390 -1.49 -45.24 -36.04
C ASN A 390 -0.09 -45.43 -35.43
N THR A 391 0.91 -45.76 -36.26
CA THR A 391 2.27 -46.12 -35.82
C THR A 391 2.96 -45.03 -34.98
N ALA A 392 2.68 -43.75 -35.23
CA ALA A 392 3.21 -42.66 -34.41
C ALA A 392 2.64 -42.70 -32.99
N THR A 393 1.33 -42.96 -32.85
CA THR A 393 0.65 -43.07 -31.56
C THR A 393 1.08 -44.31 -30.79
N VAL A 394 1.33 -45.43 -31.48
CA VAL A 394 1.89 -46.66 -30.90
C VAL A 394 3.24 -46.39 -30.24
N ASN A 395 4.16 -45.75 -30.97
CA ASN A 395 5.47 -45.38 -30.45
C ASN A 395 5.37 -44.43 -29.24
N MET A 396 4.41 -43.51 -29.24
CA MET A 396 4.16 -42.63 -28.10
C MET A 396 3.66 -43.40 -26.87
N LEU A 397 2.75 -44.36 -27.04
CA LEU A 397 2.21 -45.17 -25.95
C LEU A 397 3.23 -46.14 -25.35
N ILE A 398 4.05 -46.77 -26.19
CA ILE A 398 5.13 -47.64 -25.74
C ILE A 398 6.13 -46.85 -24.88
N ARG A 399 6.49 -45.64 -25.33
CA ARG A 399 7.42 -44.74 -24.60
C ARG A 399 6.83 -44.15 -23.32
N ALA A 400 5.51 -44.01 -23.22
CA ALA A 400 4.83 -43.32 -22.10
C ALA A 400 4.87 -44.07 -20.75
N GLY A 401 5.80 -45.00 -20.53
CA GLY A 401 5.98 -45.62 -19.21
C GLY A 401 7.29 -46.39 -19.06
N SER A 402 8.38 -45.93 -19.68
CA SER A 402 9.69 -46.59 -19.62
C SER A 402 10.68 -45.97 -18.62
N THR A 403 10.21 -45.16 -17.66
CA THR A 403 11.03 -44.77 -16.51
C THR A 403 10.99 -45.89 -15.45
N PRO A 404 12.10 -46.56 -15.14
CA PRO A 404 12.12 -47.62 -14.14
C PRO A 404 11.91 -47.02 -12.72
N PRO A 405 11.29 -47.78 -11.79
CA PRO A 405 11.15 -47.35 -10.41
C PRO A 405 12.53 -47.22 -9.76
N ARG A 406 12.84 -46.04 -9.22
CA ARG A 406 14.04 -45.85 -8.38
C ARG A 406 13.77 -46.48 -7.01
N SER A 407 14.39 -47.62 -6.74
CA SER A 407 14.49 -48.17 -5.38
C SER A 407 15.36 -47.25 -4.48
N PRO A 408 15.06 -47.16 -3.17
CA PRO A 408 15.77 -46.28 -2.24
C PRO A 408 17.19 -46.82 -1.96
N LEU A 409 18.20 -45.98 -2.20
CA LEU A 409 19.60 -46.27 -1.86
C LEU A 409 19.80 -46.15 -0.34
N VAL A 410 20.14 -47.27 0.29
CA VAL A 410 20.82 -47.33 1.59
C VAL A 410 22.25 -46.82 1.39
N ALA A 411 22.67 -45.86 2.21
CA ALA A 411 23.99 -45.24 2.15
C ALA A 411 25.06 -46.17 2.78
N ALA A 412 26.12 -46.46 2.03
CA ALA A 412 27.42 -46.93 2.52
C ALA A 412 28.46 -45.80 2.37
N PRO A 413 29.52 -45.75 3.21
CA PRO A 413 30.34 -44.55 3.40
C PRO A 413 31.39 -44.38 2.30
N ALA A 414 31.59 -43.14 1.86
CA ALA A 414 32.54 -42.77 0.81
C ALA A 414 33.98 -42.64 1.33
N LYS A 415 34.94 -43.25 0.62
CA LYS A 415 36.39 -42.98 0.69
C LYS A 415 36.73 -41.68 -0.06
N ALA A 416 37.70 -40.94 0.48
CA ALA A 416 38.23 -39.69 -0.07
C ALA A 416 39.06 -39.89 -1.37
N PRO A 417 39.07 -38.91 -2.30
CA PRO A 417 39.92 -38.95 -3.49
C PRO A 417 41.23 -38.15 -3.32
N THR A 418 42.32 -38.74 -3.81
CA THR A 418 43.67 -38.16 -3.97
C THR A 418 43.77 -37.27 -5.23
N PRO A 419 44.65 -36.24 -5.25
CA PRO A 419 44.82 -35.33 -6.38
C PRO A 419 45.83 -35.85 -7.43
N PRO A 420 45.74 -35.41 -8.71
CA PRO A 420 46.62 -35.87 -9.78
C PRO A 420 47.92 -35.07 -9.91
N ALA A 421 48.96 -35.77 -10.35
CA ALA A 421 50.32 -35.29 -10.59
C ALA A 421 50.48 -34.51 -11.90
N ALA A 422 51.35 -33.50 -11.88
CA ALA A 422 51.80 -32.72 -13.03
C ALA A 422 53.18 -33.19 -13.52
N ALA A 423 53.39 -33.16 -14.84
CA ALA A 423 54.62 -33.56 -15.52
C ALA A 423 55.57 -32.39 -15.83
N ASP A 424 56.85 -32.76 -15.91
CA ASP A 424 58.10 -32.01 -16.14
C ASP A 424 58.14 -31.00 -17.30
N ILE A 425 59.05 -30.00 -17.21
CA ILE A 425 60.27 -29.87 -18.07
C ILE A 425 61.11 -28.59 -17.74
N LYS A 426 62.40 -28.86 -17.38
CA LYS A 426 63.69 -28.14 -17.63
C LYS A 426 64.12 -26.84 -16.90
N ASN A 427 65.14 -27.05 -16.04
CA ASN A 427 66.32 -26.25 -15.60
C ASN A 427 67.04 -25.40 -16.68
N PRO A 428 68.02 -24.47 -16.38
CA PRO A 428 69.01 -24.57 -15.28
C PRO A 428 69.55 -23.27 -14.58
N ALA A 429 70.29 -23.52 -13.48
CA ALA A 429 71.57 -22.89 -13.05
C ALA A 429 71.63 -22.08 -11.72
N LEU A 430 72.53 -22.57 -10.86
CA LEU A 430 73.03 -22.22 -9.51
C LEU A 430 73.89 -20.92 -9.44
N PRO A 431 74.55 -20.54 -8.31
CA PRO A 431 74.31 -20.77 -6.86
C PRO A 431 74.47 -19.50 -5.98
N LEU A 432 74.18 -19.58 -4.67
CA LEU A 432 75.13 -19.25 -3.58
C LEU A 432 74.52 -19.51 -2.19
N SER A 433 75.29 -20.23 -1.37
CA SER A 433 75.06 -20.53 0.05
C SER A 433 75.49 -19.37 0.95
N VAL A 434 74.88 -19.20 2.13
CA VAL A 434 75.59 -19.11 3.44
C VAL A 434 74.62 -19.55 4.56
N ALA A 435 75.20 -20.18 5.57
CA ALA A 435 74.59 -20.94 6.65
C ALA A 435 74.10 -20.13 7.88
N SER A 436 73.16 -20.76 8.60
CA SER A 436 73.08 -20.99 10.07
C SER A 436 73.41 -19.86 11.06
N LEU A 437 72.44 -19.53 11.92
CA LEU A 437 72.47 -19.76 13.39
C LEU A 437 71.25 -19.09 14.04
N ALA A 438 70.41 -19.87 14.73
CA ALA A 438 69.35 -19.37 15.60
C ALA A 438 69.52 -19.98 17.00
N PRO A 439 69.54 -19.17 18.08
CA PRO A 439 69.38 -19.68 19.42
C PRO A 439 67.94 -19.49 19.94
N THR A 440 67.51 -20.53 20.64
CA THR A 440 66.29 -20.71 21.43
C THR A 440 65.96 -19.56 22.39
N LEU A 441 64.67 -19.17 22.42
CA LEU A 441 64.08 -18.25 23.42
C LEU A 441 63.58 -19.00 24.67
N PRO A 442 63.71 -18.41 25.89
CA PRO A 442 63.24 -18.98 27.15
C PRO A 442 61.75 -18.67 27.46
N PRO A 443 61.14 -19.33 28.46
CA PRO A 443 59.69 -19.33 28.69
C PRO A 443 59.15 -18.05 29.36
N VAL A 444 57.93 -17.69 28.96
CA VAL A 444 57.17 -16.52 29.43
C VAL A 444 56.58 -16.78 30.84
N PRO A 445 56.71 -15.86 31.81
CA PRO A 445 56.03 -15.97 33.10
C PRO A 445 54.60 -15.43 33.05
N ALA A 446 53.73 -16.06 33.84
CA ALA A 446 52.35 -15.65 34.08
C ALA A 446 52.26 -14.26 34.74
N VAL A 447 51.46 -13.37 34.15
CA VAL A 447 51.17 -12.04 34.70
C VAL A 447 49.80 -12.07 35.39
N ALA A 448 49.82 -11.70 36.65
CA ALA A 448 48.69 -11.59 37.55
C ALA A 448 47.75 -10.42 37.17
N SER A 449 46.47 -10.63 37.47
CA SER A 449 45.35 -9.69 37.35
C SER A 449 45.65 -8.33 37.99
N ALA A 450 45.70 -7.29 37.16
CA ALA A 450 45.72 -5.89 37.58
C ALA A 450 44.32 -5.29 37.39
N VAL A 451 43.75 -4.78 38.48
CA VAL A 451 42.50 -4.02 38.52
C VAL A 451 42.58 -2.82 37.55
N PRO A 452 41.58 -2.57 36.69
CA PRO A 452 41.64 -1.44 35.76
C PRO A 452 41.62 -0.13 36.54
N LYS A 453 42.65 0.69 36.34
CA LYS A 453 42.63 2.11 36.73
C LYS A 453 41.41 2.75 36.07
N VAL A 454 40.58 3.42 36.89
CA VAL A 454 39.50 4.31 36.44
C VAL A 454 40.13 5.37 35.54
N PHE A 455 40.00 5.22 34.22
CA PHE A 455 40.43 6.23 33.27
C PHE A 455 39.56 7.46 33.49
N ALA A 456 40.20 8.59 33.81
CA ALA A 456 39.52 9.88 33.84
C ALA A 456 38.79 10.09 32.51
N ASN A 457 37.53 10.52 32.59
CA ASN A 457 36.65 10.67 31.44
C ASN A 457 37.35 11.55 30.37
N PRO A 458 37.61 11.05 29.15
CA PRO A 458 38.29 11.84 28.14
C PRO A 458 37.47 13.11 27.87
N ARG A 459 38.14 14.27 27.88
CA ARG A 459 37.48 15.55 27.55
C ARG A 459 36.80 15.41 26.18
N LEU A 460 35.55 15.84 26.07
CA LEU A 460 34.80 15.78 24.82
C LEU A 460 35.56 16.54 23.71
N PRO A 461 35.70 15.97 22.49
CA PRO A 461 36.29 16.68 21.36
C PRO A 461 35.55 17.99 21.07
N THR A 462 36.26 19.03 20.65
CA THR A 462 35.66 20.36 20.35
C THR A 462 34.59 20.32 19.26
N ILE A 463 34.69 19.37 18.33
CA ILE A 463 33.70 19.16 17.28
C ILE A 463 32.39 18.56 17.82
N ALA A 464 32.40 17.94 19.01
CA ALA A 464 31.25 17.23 19.55
C ALA A 464 30.10 18.19 19.87
N PHE A 465 28.87 17.74 19.63
CA PHE A 465 27.65 18.33 20.16
C PHE A 465 27.09 17.39 21.24
N GLY A 466 27.65 17.52 22.45
CA GLY A 466 27.33 16.69 23.62
C GLY A 466 26.25 17.28 24.53
N LYS A 467 26.08 16.68 25.70
CA LYS A 467 25.08 17.01 26.72
C LYS A 467 25.11 18.47 27.15
N GLU A 468 26.29 19.06 27.32
CA GLU A 468 26.44 20.47 27.69
C GLU A 468 25.86 21.40 26.62
N LEU A 469 26.15 21.14 25.35
CA LEU A 469 25.60 21.92 24.22
C LEU A 469 24.10 21.66 24.05
N TRP A 470 23.63 20.43 24.24
CA TRP A 470 22.19 20.18 24.30
C TRP A 470 21.51 21.02 25.39
N ALA A 471 22.05 21.05 26.61
CA ALA A 471 21.50 21.83 27.71
C ALA A 471 21.50 23.34 27.43
N GLN A 472 22.58 23.83 26.82
CA GLN A 472 22.75 25.23 26.39
C GLN A 472 21.73 25.64 25.33
N TYR A 473 21.52 24.82 24.30
CA TYR A 473 20.72 25.19 23.14
C TYR A 473 19.24 24.78 23.27
N LEU A 474 18.92 23.59 23.78
CA LEU A 474 17.57 23.01 23.65
C LEU A 474 17.01 22.47 24.97
N GLY A 475 17.82 21.84 25.82
CA GLY A 475 17.30 21.16 27.02
C GLY A 475 18.23 20.12 27.60
N ASP A 476 17.93 19.70 28.82
CA ASP A 476 18.63 18.58 29.45
C ASP A 476 18.30 17.28 28.72
N VAL A 477 19.29 16.40 28.55
CA VAL A 477 19.17 15.17 27.75
C VAL A 477 19.31 13.89 28.55
N GLY A 478 19.42 14.00 29.88
CA GLY A 478 19.66 12.86 30.75
C GLY A 478 21.08 12.33 30.57
N ASP A 479 21.24 11.02 30.40
CA ASP A 479 22.55 10.38 30.36
C ASP A 479 23.26 10.57 29.02
N GLU A 480 24.54 10.96 29.10
CA GLU A 480 25.47 11.03 27.98
C GLU A 480 26.34 9.76 27.98
N PRO A 481 26.21 8.89 26.97
CA PRO A 481 27.02 7.69 26.86
C PRO A 481 28.49 8.07 26.66
N LEU A 482 29.39 7.20 27.07
CA LEU A 482 30.82 7.34 26.88
C LEU A 482 31.16 7.25 25.38
N LEU A 483 32.06 8.13 24.94
CA LEU A 483 32.71 7.96 23.64
C LEU A 483 33.71 6.80 23.71
N PRO A 484 33.99 6.14 22.57
CA PRO A 484 35.08 5.18 22.48
C PRO A 484 36.40 5.80 22.97
N PRO A 485 37.25 5.04 23.71
CA PRO A 485 38.53 5.55 24.19
C PRO A 485 39.45 6.09 23.09
N ASP A 486 39.32 5.55 21.87
CA ASP A 486 40.08 5.91 20.68
C ASP A 486 39.44 7.03 19.85
N ILE A 487 38.38 7.70 20.34
CA ILE A 487 37.66 8.72 19.54
C ILE A 487 38.59 9.82 19.01
N HIS A 488 39.57 10.28 19.78
CA HIS A 488 40.51 11.30 19.32
C HIS A 488 41.40 10.77 18.18
N GLN A 489 41.79 9.49 18.24
CA GLN A 489 42.51 8.83 17.16
C GLN A 489 41.63 8.69 15.92
N ILE A 490 40.36 8.29 16.08
CA ILE A 490 39.38 8.22 14.98
C ILE A 490 39.24 9.58 14.30
N LEU A 491 39.07 10.65 15.08
CA LEU A 491 38.90 12.01 14.57
C LEU A 491 40.13 12.55 13.83
N GLN A 492 41.33 12.19 14.29
CA GLN A 492 42.60 12.56 13.66
C GLN A 492 42.99 11.66 12.47
N SER A 493 42.32 10.52 12.30
CA SER A 493 42.62 9.59 11.20
C SER A 493 42.22 10.15 9.83
N PRO A 494 42.85 9.67 8.73
CA PRO A 494 42.41 10.02 7.38
C PRO A 494 40.94 9.65 7.14
N CYS A 495 40.20 10.55 6.53
CA CYS A 495 38.81 10.33 6.16
C CYS A 495 38.71 9.26 5.06
N PRO A 496 37.86 8.23 5.21
CA PRO A 496 37.71 7.20 4.19
C PRO A 496 37.04 7.71 2.91
N PHE A 497 36.23 8.78 3.00
CA PHE A 497 35.43 9.30 1.88
C PHE A 497 36.08 10.48 1.15
N PHE A 498 36.81 11.33 1.87
CA PHE A 498 37.36 12.60 1.35
C PHE A 498 38.89 12.56 1.39
N PRO A 499 39.56 12.25 0.27
CA PRO A 499 41.01 12.11 0.22
C PRO A 499 41.74 13.37 0.72
N GLY A 500 42.78 13.17 1.53
CA GLY A 500 43.61 14.25 2.07
C GLY A 500 42.98 15.03 3.23
N LYS A 501 41.79 14.63 3.72
CA LYS A 501 41.14 15.23 4.88
C LYS A 501 41.13 14.27 6.07
N LYS A 502 41.05 14.80 7.28
CA LYS A 502 40.79 14.04 8.52
C LYS A 502 39.30 13.84 8.75
N VAL A 503 38.95 12.88 9.60
CA VAL A 503 37.56 12.63 9.99
C VAL A 503 36.94 13.87 10.65
N GLU A 504 37.64 14.57 11.55
CA GLU A 504 37.14 15.78 12.21
C GLU A 504 36.85 16.97 11.28
N GLU A 505 37.51 17.02 10.12
CA GLU A 505 37.29 18.05 9.10
C GLU A 505 36.03 17.77 8.27
N THR A 506 35.60 16.50 8.21
CA THR A 506 34.59 16.02 7.27
C THR A 506 33.34 15.46 7.94
N HIS A 507 33.37 15.24 9.25
CA HIS A 507 32.28 14.65 10.02
C HIS A 507 31.80 15.55 11.16
N LEU A 508 30.58 15.30 11.59
CA LEU A 508 29.93 15.82 12.79
C LEU A 508 29.89 14.71 13.83
N LEU A 509 30.23 15.01 15.08
CA LEU A 509 30.06 14.10 16.20
C LEU A 509 28.90 14.61 17.08
N THR A 510 27.74 13.96 17.01
CA THR A 510 26.50 14.45 17.66
C THR A 510 25.98 13.41 18.64
N LEU A 511 25.63 13.85 19.85
CA LEU A 511 24.85 13.03 20.77
C LEU A 511 23.39 12.99 20.27
N ILE A 512 22.86 11.78 20.03
CA ILE A 512 21.45 11.52 19.74
C ILE A 512 20.80 11.07 21.05
N PRO A 513 20.12 11.95 21.80
CA PRO A 513 19.59 11.59 23.11
C PRO A 513 18.27 10.82 23.00
N LYS A 514 17.99 9.98 24.00
CA LYS A 514 16.68 9.32 24.15
C LYS A 514 15.56 10.34 24.40
N THR A 515 15.85 11.34 25.22
CA THR A 515 14.89 12.36 25.65
C THR A 515 15.53 13.74 25.70
N VAL A 516 14.74 14.79 25.52
CA VAL A 516 15.12 16.18 25.78
C VAL A 516 14.07 16.80 26.71
N ASN A 517 14.48 17.32 27.86
CA ASN A 517 13.64 17.77 28.96
C ASN A 517 12.58 16.72 29.36
N GLY A 518 12.98 15.44 29.42
CA GLY A 518 12.10 14.31 29.73
C GLY A 518 11.13 13.90 28.61
N LYS A 519 11.02 14.65 27.51
CA LYS A 519 10.21 14.28 26.34
C LYS A 519 11.02 13.38 25.38
N PRO A 520 10.45 12.31 24.81
CA PRO A 520 11.13 11.49 23.81
C PRO A 520 11.62 12.33 22.61
N LEU A 521 12.85 12.08 22.15
CA LEU A 521 13.36 12.69 20.93
C LEU A 521 12.78 11.96 19.71
N THR A 522 12.03 12.69 18.90
CA THR A 522 11.35 12.26 17.67
C THR A 522 11.52 13.39 16.63
N LEU A 523 11.19 13.16 15.35
CA LEU A 523 11.21 14.27 14.37
C LEU A 523 10.21 15.38 14.74
N ASN A 524 9.03 15.02 15.28
CA ASN A 524 8.03 16.01 15.72
C ASN A 524 8.52 16.84 16.89
N SER A 525 9.06 16.21 17.94
CA SER A 525 9.58 16.95 19.10
C SER A 525 10.84 17.76 18.74
N LEU A 526 11.67 17.26 17.81
CA LEU A 526 12.80 18.01 17.26
C LEU A 526 12.34 19.31 16.58
N GLU A 527 11.26 19.28 15.80
CA GLU A 527 10.66 20.48 15.18
C GLU A 527 10.29 21.54 16.23
N GLU A 528 9.70 21.12 17.35
CA GLU A 528 9.34 22.02 18.46
C GLU A 528 10.59 22.64 19.09
N PHE A 529 11.62 21.84 19.33
CA PHE A 529 12.85 22.30 19.98
C PHE A 529 13.60 23.34 19.13
N VAL A 530 13.75 23.10 17.82
CA VAL A 530 14.54 23.98 16.95
C VAL A 530 13.81 25.28 16.55
N LYS A 531 12.48 25.33 16.70
CA LYS A 531 11.69 26.56 16.54
C LYS A 531 11.88 27.54 17.68
N HIS A 532 12.18 27.02 18.87
CA HIS A 532 12.31 27.81 20.09
C HIS A 532 13.58 27.43 20.86
N PRO A 533 14.78 27.55 20.24
CA PRO A 533 16.00 27.21 20.94
C PRO A 533 16.29 28.26 22.01
N LYS A 534 16.91 27.84 23.12
CA LYS A 534 17.36 28.73 24.20
C LYS A 534 18.45 29.70 23.72
N GLN A 535 19.29 29.25 22.78
CA GLN A 535 20.38 30.01 22.15
C GLN A 535 20.51 29.63 20.67
N GLY A 536 21.24 30.42 19.88
CA GLY A 536 21.41 30.18 18.45
C GLY A 536 20.22 30.66 17.61
N GLN A 537 20.27 30.37 16.31
CA GLN A 537 19.25 30.82 15.36
C GLN A 537 18.08 29.84 15.31
N ALA A 538 16.87 30.34 15.59
CA ALA A 538 15.65 29.57 15.41
C ALA A 538 15.51 29.11 13.95
N THR A 539 15.00 27.89 13.77
CA THR A 539 14.77 27.30 12.46
C THR A 539 13.58 26.35 12.52
N LYS A 540 13.32 25.64 11.43
CA LYS A 540 12.22 24.67 11.30
C LYS A 540 12.52 23.71 10.16
N TYR A 541 11.62 22.76 9.97
CA TYR A 541 11.51 22.12 8.67
C TYR A 541 10.88 23.08 7.66
N ARG A 542 11.52 23.23 6.49
CA ARG A 542 10.93 23.93 5.34
C ARG A 542 9.92 23.03 4.64
N CYS A 543 10.29 21.77 4.46
CA CYS A 543 9.42 20.70 4.00
C CYS A 543 9.49 19.59 5.04
N TYR A 544 8.33 19.21 5.57
CA TYR A 544 8.18 18.03 6.42
C TYR A 544 6.97 17.27 5.92
N TRP A 545 7.23 16.32 5.03
CA TRP A 545 6.17 15.65 4.29
C TRP A 545 5.23 14.89 5.24
N ASN A 546 3.91 15.07 5.07
CA ASN A 546 2.90 14.56 6.00
C ASN A 546 2.99 13.04 6.23
N PRO A 547 3.19 12.20 5.20
CA PRO A 547 3.42 10.76 5.40
C PRO A 547 4.60 10.45 6.31
N ILE A 548 5.72 11.18 6.18
CA ILE A 548 6.86 11.01 7.10
C ILE A 548 6.48 11.45 8.51
N LYS A 549 5.73 12.56 8.62
CA LYS A 549 5.25 13.07 9.90
C LYS A 549 4.33 12.09 10.63
N GLU A 550 3.46 11.42 9.89
CA GLU A 550 2.52 10.42 10.41
C GLU A 550 3.23 9.10 10.74
N GLU A 551 4.07 8.60 9.84
CA GLU A 551 4.68 7.27 9.96
C GLU A 551 5.93 7.26 10.85
N TYR A 552 6.78 8.27 10.71
CA TYR A 552 8.09 8.37 11.38
C TYR A 552 8.15 9.49 12.40
N GLY A 553 7.22 10.45 12.35
CA GLY A 553 7.31 11.68 13.14
C GLY A 553 7.23 11.48 14.65
N THR A 554 6.57 10.42 15.10
CA THR A 554 6.43 10.06 16.53
C THR A 554 7.36 8.92 16.96
N ARG A 555 8.17 8.36 16.06
CA ARG A 555 9.10 7.27 16.40
C ARG A 555 10.26 7.81 17.25
N PRO A 556 10.42 7.36 18.51
CA PRO A 556 11.42 7.93 19.40
C PRO A 556 12.78 7.26 19.20
N SER A 557 13.85 7.99 19.52
CA SER A 557 15.13 7.35 19.82
C SER A 557 14.99 6.47 21.06
N LEU A 558 15.33 5.18 20.96
CA LEU A 558 15.13 4.21 22.03
C LEU A 558 16.16 4.35 23.17
N ARG A 559 17.34 4.93 22.87
CA ARG A 559 18.44 5.14 23.82
C ARG A 559 19.31 6.31 23.38
N SER A 560 20.14 6.83 24.29
CA SER A 560 21.17 7.82 23.94
C SER A 560 22.38 7.14 23.31
N TYR A 561 22.94 7.71 22.24
CA TYR A 561 24.17 7.23 21.57
C TYR A 561 24.86 8.35 20.79
N TRP A 562 26.12 8.15 20.42
CA TRP A 562 26.85 9.09 19.57
C TRP A 562 26.74 8.70 18.10
N ALA A 563 26.46 9.68 17.24
CA ALA A 563 26.47 9.56 15.79
C ALA A 563 27.63 10.38 15.21
N LEU A 564 28.49 9.73 14.43
CA LEU A 564 29.53 10.37 13.63
C LEU A 564 29.11 10.35 12.16
N MET A 565 28.68 11.50 11.65
CA MET A 565 28.04 11.62 10.33
C MET A 565 28.82 12.57 9.41
N THR A 566 28.91 12.27 8.11
CA THR A 566 29.55 13.18 7.15
C THR A 566 28.83 14.53 7.04
N ARG A 567 29.60 15.62 6.84
CA ARG A 567 29.09 16.99 6.65
C ARG A 567 28.48 17.24 5.26
N ASP A 568 28.78 16.37 4.30
CA ASP A 568 28.28 16.39 2.93
C ASP A 568 28.05 14.93 2.48
N VAL A 569 27.40 14.73 1.33
CA VAL A 569 27.29 13.43 0.69
C VAL A 569 28.66 12.94 0.22
N ILE A 570 28.84 11.63 0.19
CA ILE A 570 30.09 10.97 -0.21
C ILE A 570 30.41 11.34 -1.66
N PRO A 571 31.68 11.60 -2.01
CA PRO A 571 32.08 11.86 -3.39
C PRO A 571 31.57 10.80 -4.35
N GLU A 572 31.21 11.21 -5.56
CA GLU A 572 30.64 10.34 -6.59
C GLU A 572 29.28 9.71 -6.24
N SER A 573 28.72 9.91 -5.04
CA SER A 573 27.41 9.31 -4.70
C SER A 573 26.22 9.97 -5.39
N ARG A 574 26.36 11.22 -5.83
CA ARG A 574 25.32 11.95 -6.56
C ARG A 574 24.99 11.25 -7.89
N ASP A 575 23.75 11.38 -8.35
CA ASP A 575 23.27 10.83 -9.63
C ASP A 575 23.41 9.30 -9.76
N LYS A 576 23.48 8.60 -8.63
CA LYS A 576 23.51 7.14 -8.57
C LYS A 576 22.22 6.60 -7.98
N SER A 577 21.83 5.41 -8.43
CA SER A 577 20.72 4.68 -7.81
C SER A 577 21.00 4.45 -6.32
N TYR A 578 19.94 4.31 -5.52
CA TYR A 578 20.11 4.10 -4.08
C TYR A 578 20.89 2.82 -3.74
N ASP A 579 20.70 1.75 -4.52
CA ASP A 579 21.48 0.52 -4.36
C ASP A 579 22.96 0.72 -4.70
N THR A 580 23.27 1.48 -5.75
CA THR A 580 24.66 1.83 -6.09
C THR A 580 25.29 2.71 -5.01
N GLN A 581 24.53 3.63 -4.41
CA GLN A 581 25.01 4.45 -3.30
C GLN A 581 25.33 3.62 -2.05
N LYS A 582 24.48 2.65 -1.70
CA LYS A 582 24.77 1.69 -0.62
C LYS A 582 26.03 0.87 -0.90
N GLN A 583 26.19 0.37 -2.13
CA GLN A 583 27.39 -0.37 -2.54
C GLN A 583 28.65 0.49 -2.47
N LEU A 584 28.55 1.77 -2.88
CA LEU A 584 29.65 2.71 -2.80
C LEU A 584 30.09 2.92 -1.33
N LEU A 585 29.13 3.20 -0.44
CA LEU A 585 29.38 3.33 0.99
C LEU A 585 30.02 2.07 1.60
N ALA A 586 29.50 0.89 1.25
CA ALA A 586 30.04 -0.39 1.69
C ALA A 586 31.48 -0.61 1.20
N SER A 587 31.79 -0.21 -0.04
CA SER A 587 33.13 -0.33 -0.61
C SER A 587 34.16 0.55 0.12
N TYR A 588 33.79 1.78 0.49
CA TYR A 588 34.63 2.65 1.32
C TYR A 588 34.83 2.07 2.72
N SER A 589 33.76 1.54 3.32
CA SER A 589 33.80 0.91 4.64
C SER A 589 34.74 -0.29 4.66
N GLN A 590 34.66 -1.14 3.63
CA GLN A 590 35.53 -2.30 3.45
C GLN A 590 36.99 -1.89 3.25
N LYS A 591 37.25 -0.92 2.37
CA LYS A 591 38.61 -0.44 2.06
C LYS A 591 39.29 0.20 3.27
N ALA A 592 38.53 0.90 4.11
CA ALA A 592 39.05 1.57 5.29
C ALA A 592 39.09 0.67 6.54
N HIS A 593 38.50 -0.53 6.48
CA HIS A 593 38.26 -1.39 7.65
C HIS A 593 37.49 -0.66 8.76
N VAL A 594 36.53 0.20 8.39
CA VAL A 594 35.67 0.95 9.32
C VAL A 594 34.23 0.83 8.85
N SER A 595 33.33 0.42 9.75
CA SER A 595 31.91 0.27 9.42
C SER A 595 31.20 1.62 9.40
N TYR A 596 30.68 2.02 8.24
CA TYR A 596 29.70 3.09 8.08
C TYR A 596 28.42 2.53 7.47
N GLU A 597 27.28 3.08 7.88
CA GLU A 597 25.95 2.78 7.36
C GLU A 597 25.29 4.00 6.74
N VAL A 598 24.28 3.78 5.89
CA VAL A 598 23.41 4.85 5.42
C VAL A 598 22.72 5.46 6.65
N PRO A 599 22.66 6.78 6.79
CA PRO A 599 22.09 7.37 7.99
C PRO A 599 20.58 7.13 8.07
N HIS A 600 20.05 7.13 9.27
CA HIS A 600 18.61 7.18 9.51
C HIS A 600 18.11 8.63 9.53
N ILE A 601 16.82 8.81 9.25
CA ILE A 601 16.19 10.13 9.08
C ILE A 601 16.27 11.01 10.33
N LEU A 602 16.09 10.43 11.52
CA LEU A 602 16.13 11.16 12.79
C LEU A 602 17.54 11.65 13.08
N GLU A 603 18.52 10.76 13.04
CA GLU A 603 19.93 11.07 13.26
C GLU A 603 20.43 12.15 12.30
N THR A 604 20.04 12.05 11.03
CA THR A 604 20.40 13.04 10.02
C THR A 604 19.85 14.42 10.36
N ALA A 605 18.55 14.51 10.67
CA ALA A 605 17.92 15.79 11.01
C ALA A 605 18.52 16.40 12.29
N VAL A 606 18.77 15.57 13.32
CA VAL A 606 19.40 16.00 14.56
C VAL A 606 20.79 16.57 14.29
N SER A 607 21.67 15.82 13.62
CA SER A 607 23.04 16.25 13.34
C SER A 607 23.11 17.54 12.53
N ILE A 608 22.26 17.69 11.50
CA ILE A 608 22.24 18.90 10.67
C ILE A 608 21.74 20.12 11.48
N PHE A 609 20.69 19.96 12.28
CA PHE A 609 20.20 21.07 13.11
C PHE A 609 21.17 21.46 14.23
N MET A 610 21.82 20.49 14.88
CA MET A 610 22.77 20.79 15.95
C MET A 610 23.97 21.59 15.42
N GLU A 611 24.47 21.24 14.24
CA GLU A 611 25.50 22.05 13.58
C GLU A 611 25.00 23.47 13.30
N TYR A 612 23.80 23.61 12.72
CA TYR A 612 23.24 24.94 12.43
C TYR A 612 23.03 25.79 13.70
N LEU A 613 22.57 25.19 14.80
CA LEU A 613 22.42 25.89 16.08
C LEU A 613 23.78 26.36 16.61
N LYS A 614 24.81 25.51 16.52
CA LYS A 614 26.17 25.79 17.00
C LYS A 614 26.90 26.84 16.16
N THR A 615 26.81 26.77 14.83
CA THR A 615 27.69 27.53 13.92
C THR A 615 26.93 28.48 12.98
N GLY A 616 25.61 28.34 12.84
CA GLY A 616 24.81 29.01 11.82
C GLY A 616 24.99 28.43 10.41
N GLN A 617 25.84 27.39 10.25
CA GLN A 617 26.10 26.79 8.95
C GLN A 617 24.96 25.86 8.52
N ARG A 618 24.47 26.02 7.29
CA ARG A 618 23.47 25.13 6.67
C ARG A 618 24.19 24.04 5.90
N LEU A 619 24.35 22.87 6.51
CA LEU A 619 24.85 21.68 5.81
C LEU A 619 23.76 21.10 4.90
N TYR A 620 24.17 20.35 3.87
CA TYR A 620 23.27 19.82 2.85
C TYR A 620 22.37 20.94 2.29
N SER A 621 22.99 22.03 1.82
CA SER A 621 22.31 23.30 1.52
C SER A 621 21.44 23.23 0.26
N ASP A 622 20.74 24.33 -0.05
CA ASP A 622 20.05 24.57 -1.32
C ASP A 622 20.96 25.14 -2.42
N ASN A 623 22.26 25.30 -2.16
CA ASN A 623 23.24 25.78 -3.12
C ASN A 623 24.62 25.10 -2.99
N PRO A 624 24.92 24.08 -3.82
CA PRO A 624 23.96 23.38 -4.68
C PRO A 624 22.95 22.61 -3.83
N TRP A 625 21.75 22.39 -4.36
CA TRP A 625 20.76 21.52 -3.74
C TRP A 625 21.38 20.17 -3.41
N THR A 626 21.49 19.86 -2.13
CA THR A 626 22.16 18.66 -1.65
C THR A 626 21.26 17.95 -0.65
N TYR A 627 21.00 16.67 -0.90
CA TYR A 627 20.25 15.80 -0.02
C TYR A 627 21.03 14.52 0.23
N THR A 628 20.99 14.02 1.46
CA THR A 628 21.38 12.63 1.74
C THR A 628 20.15 11.74 1.79
N ARG A 629 20.27 10.54 1.20
CA ARG A 629 19.29 9.47 1.37
C ARG A 629 19.45 8.80 2.72
N CYS A 630 18.33 8.33 3.27
CA CYS A 630 18.23 7.67 4.57
C CYS A 630 17.78 6.20 4.42
N GLN A 631 17.88 5.43 5.51
CA GLN A 631 17.50 4.00 5.52
C GLN A 631 15.99 3.79 5.36
N GLU A 632 15.20 4.68 5.95
CA GLU A 632 13.74 4.64 5.88
C GLU A 632 13.25 4.80 4.44
N ARG A 633 12.10 4.20 4.14
CA ARG A 633 11.47 4.25 2.82
C ARG A 633 10.00 4.58 2.99
N VAL A 634 9.41 5.24 2.00
CA VAL A 634 7.96 5.48 2.01
C VAL A 634 7.22 4.15 2.05
N SER A 635 6.32 3.96 3.02
CA SER A 635 5.48 2.77 3.03
C SER A 635 4.62 2.70 1.76
N LYS A 636 4.50 1.49 1.19
CA LYS A 636 3.78 1.23 -0.07
C LYS A 636 2.27 1.53 -0.02
N GLU A 637 1.76 1.98 1.13
CA GLU A 637 0.36 2.30 1.39
C GLU A 637 0.00 3.74 1.01
N PHE A 638 0.99 4.63 0.84
CA PHE A 638 0.73 5.97 0.30
C PHE A 638 0.56 5.91 -1.23
N PRO A 639 -0.48 6.54 -1.80
CA PRO A 639 -0.79 6.45 -3.21
C PRO A 639 0.39 6.98 -4.03
N VAL A 640 1.09 6.05 -4.67
CA VAL A 640 2.26 6.27 -5.53
C VAL A 640 1.81 7.01 -6.79
N TRP A 641 1.47 8.29 -6.66
CA TRP A 641 0.97 9.13 -7.76
C TRP A 641 2.00 9.31 -8.89
N LEU A 642 3.27 8.93 -8.67
CA LEU A 642 4.37 9.07 -9.63
C LEU A 642 5.02 7.73 -10.05
N GLY A 643 4.45 6.58 -9.68
CA GLY A 643 4.88 5.29 -10.23
C GLY A 643 6.20 4.71 -9.71
N PHE A 644 6.80 5.25 -8.64
CA PHE A 644 8.03 4.72 -8.04
C PHE A 644 7.80 4.14 -6.64
N PRO A 645 7.40 2.87 -6.50
CA PRO A 645 7.36 2.22 -5.20
C PRO A 645 8.79 2.11 -4.62
N ASP A 646 8.92 2.18 -3.29
CA ASP A 646 10.16 1.89 -2.55
C ASP A 646 11.25 3.00 -2.57
N GLN A 647 10.89 4.28 -2.68
CA GLN A 647 11.87 5.38 -2.59
C GLN A 647 12.41 5.57 -1.16
N PRO A 648 13.73 5.72 -0.98
CA PRO A 648 14.33 6.10 0.30
C PRO A 648 13.96 7.53 0.67
N LEU A 649 13.70 7.76 1.96
CA LEU A 649 13.51 9.11 2.48
C LEU A 649 14.80 9.91 2.36
N ILE A 650 14.69 11.23 2.25
CA ILE A 650 15.83 12.12 2.12
C ILE A 650 15.76 13.27 3.13
N VAL A 651 16.94 13.75 3.52
CA VAL A 651 17.10 14.93 4.37
C VAL A 651 18.15 15.85 3.78
N GLY A 652 17.86 17.15 3.72
CA GLY A 652 18.77 18.16 3.15
C GLY A 652 18.04 19.35 2.55
N GLY A 653 18.62 19.95 1.52
CA GLY A 653 18.13 21.18 0.89
C GLY A 653 17.98 22.33 1.89
N PHE A 654 18.85 22.42 2.90
CA PHE A 654 18.71 23.35 4.02
C PHE A 654 18.90 24.80 3.54
N ALA A 655 17.80 25.54 3.52
CA ALA A 655 17.73 26.93 3.10
C ALA A 655 17.40 27.88 4.26
N ALA A 656 17.29 29.17 3.97
CA ALA A 656 16.75 30.16 4.91
C ALA A 656 15.34 29.79 5.43
N GLY A 657 14.56 29.04 4.64
CA GLY A 657 13.23 28.57 5.02
C GLY A 657 13.20 27.36 5.97
N GLY A 658 14.36 26.71 6.22
CA GLY A 658 14.45 25.49 7.03
C GLY A 658 15.03 24.27 6.30
N LEU A 659 15.11 23.15 7.01
CA LEU A 659 15.58 21.85 6.51
C LEU A 659 14.47 21.09 5.79
N GLY A 660 14.78 20.41 4.69
CA GLY A 660 13.85 19.50 4.00
C GLY A 660 13.94 18.08 4.54
N VAL A 661 12.78 17.47 4.80
CA VAL A 661 12.59 16.05 5.15
C VAL A 661 11.45 15.53 4.26
N ASP A 662 11.80 14.75 3.25
CA ASP A 662 10.92 14.46 2.10
C ASP A 662 11.20 13.08 1.47
N ASP A 663 10.44 12.71 0.43
CA ASP A 663 10.61 11.46 -0.36
C ASP A 663 11.16 11.66 -1.78
N TYR A 664 11.71 12.86 -2.03
CA TYR A 664 11.76 13.50 -3.36
C TYR A 664 12.09 12.62 -4.58
N LEU A 665 11.32 12.90 -5.63
CA LEU A 665 10.86 12.03 -6.71
C LEU A 665 11.61 12.13 -8.03
N ASN A 666 12.93 12.25 -8.02
CA ASN A 666 13.73 11.96 -9.22
C ASN A 666 15.10 11.45 -8.80
N ASP A 667 15.53 10.31 -9.35
CA ASP A 667 16.91 9.79 -9.28
C ASP A 667 17.96 10.73 -9.92
N TYR A 668 17.55 11.93 -10.38
CA TYR A 668 18.37 12.85 -11.16
C TYR A 668 18.68 14.14 -10.38
N GLY A 669 19.96 14.39 -10.11
CA GLY A 669 20.59 15.71 -10.00
C GLY A 669 21.23 16.06 -8.65
N SER A 670 20.57 15.75 -7.53
CA SER A 670 20.92 16.37 -6.22
C SER A 670 20.99 15.42 -5.02
N GLY A 671 20.49 14.19 -5.16
CA GLY A 671 20.51 13.19 -4.11
C GLY A 671 21.82 12.39 -4.09
N GLY A 672 22.57 12.48 -3.00
CA GLY A 672 23.71 11.61 -2.69
C GLY A 672 23.44 10.78 -1.44
N VAL A 673 24.48 10.14 -0.91
CA VAL A 673 24.41 9.43 0.38
C VAL A 673 25.53 9.90 1.30
N GLY A 674 25.18 10.28 2.53
CA GLY A 674 26.13 10.51 3.61
C GLY A 674 26.54 9.20 4.28
N GLY A 675 27.64 9.20 5.01
CA GLY A 675 28.07 8.07 5.84
C GLY A 675 27.79 8.36 7.31
N LEU A 676 27.26 7.37 8.05
CA LEU A 676 27.06 7.47 9.50
C LEU A 676 27.66 6.28 10.23
N ARG A 677 28.29 6.54 11.39
CA ARG A 677 28.79 5.53 12.32
C ARG A 677 28.22 5.80 13.71
N LYS A 678 27.70 4.77 14.37
CA LYS A 678 27.14 4.84 15.73
C LYS A 678 28.14 4.34 16.76
N PHE A 679 28.20 4.99 17.92
CA PHE A 679 28.96 4.54 19.09
C PHE A 679 28.03 4.42 20.31
N ASN A 680 28.10 3.27 20.98
CA ASN A 680 27.32 2.96 22.19
C ASN A 680 28.28 2.61 23.34
N ASP A 681 27.77 2.66 24.58
CA ASP A 681 28.50 2.35 25.83
C ASP A 681 29.13 0.95 25.92
N GLN A 682 28.87 0.06 24.96
CA GLN A 682 29.53 -1.24 24.87
C GLN A 682 30.44 -1.23 23.66
N GLY A 683 31.75 -1.07 23.90
CA GLY A 683 32.81 -1.04 22.90
C GLY A 683 33.02 -2.35 22.12
N ILE A 684 31.96 -2.92 21.54
CA ILE A 684 31.99 -4.07 20.65
C ILE A 684 31.30 -3.64 19.35
N THR A 685 32.09 -3.50 18.29
CA THR A 685 31.59 -3.46 16.91
C THR A 685 30.64 -4.63 16.69
N GLN A 686 29.46 -4.35 16.15
CA GLN A 686 28.34 -5.28 16.01
C GLN A 686 28.63 -6.36 14.95
N ASP A 687 29.50 -7.31 15.29
CA ASP A 687 29.67 -8.61 14.64
C ASP A 687 29.47 -9.70 15.71
N SER A 688 28.22 -9.96 16.08
CA SER A 688 27.75 -11.24 16.63
C SER A 688 26.26 -11.19 16.99
N LYS A 689 25.60 -12.32 16.73
CA LYS A 689 24.18 -12.61 16.93
C LYS A 689 23.73 -12.30 18.37
N GLU A 690 22.71 -11.45 18.52
CA GLU A 690 22.04 -11.23 19.80
C GLU A 690 20.81 -12.14 19.92
N THR A 691 20.87 -13.06 20.88
CA THR A 691 19.76 -13.89 21.37
C THR A 691 18.91 -13.08 22.35
N ALA A 692 17.59 -13.09 22.16
CA ALA A 692 16.62 -12.41 23.00
C ALA A 692 16.39 -13.13 24.35
N THR A 693 16.36 -12.36 25.43
CA THR A 693 15.73 -12.72 26.72
C THR A 693 14.91 -11.54 27.26
N PRO A 694 13.92 -11.79 28.14
CA PRO A 694 12.60 -11.16 28.06
C PRO A 694 12.39 -9.97 29.00
N ASN A 695 11.48 -9.08 28.59
CA ASN A 695 11.00 -7.93 29.36
C ASN A 695 10.15 -8.37 30.57
N ILE A 696 10.45 -7.79 31.74
CA ILE A 696 9.61 -7.75 32.94
C ILE A 696 8.68 -6.52 32.84
N PRO A 697 7.36 -6.62 33.04
CA PRO A 697 6.47 -5.47 32.98
C PRO A 697 6.43 -4.70 34.32
N LEU A 698 6.58 -3.37 34.22
CA LEU A 698 6.32 -2.41 35.30
C LEU A 698 4.80 -2.23 35.50
N GLU A 699 4.37 -2.47 36.73
CA GLU A 699 3.01 -2.32 37.22
C GLU A 699 2.67 -0.82 37.41
N MET A 700 1.67 -0.29 36.68
CA MET A 700 1.12 1.05 36.95
C MET A 700 -0.23 0.93 37.64
N LYS A 701 -0.31 1.43 38.87
CA LYS A 701 -1.57 1.60 39.63
C LYS A 701 -2.39 2.78 39.09
N PRO A 702 -3.73 2.70 39.09
CA PRO A 702 -4.59 3.76 38.57
C PRO A 702 -4.72 4.93 39.56
N VAL A 703 -4.53 6.15 39.07
CA VAL A 703 -4.87 7.39 39.77
C VAL A 703 -6.30 7.79 39.41
N LEU A 704 -7.16 7.84 40.43
CA LEU A 704 -8.53 8.36 40.37
C LEU A 704 -8.49 9.90 40.21
N HIS A 705 -9.04 10.42 39.12
CA HIS A 705 -9.40 11.83 39.01
C HIS A 705 -10.93 11.99 39.07
N SER A 706 -11.38 12.67 40.11
CA SER A 706 -12.75 13.14 40.31
C SER A 706 -13.03 14.37 39.43
N THR A 707 -14.14 14.34 38.70
CA THR A 707 -14.68 15.48 37.95
C THR A 707 -15.63 16.32 38.82
N PRO A 708 -15.58 17.67 38.79
CA PRO A 708 -16.57 18.52 39.44
C PRO A 708 -17.87 18.63 38.61
N PRO A 709 -19.01 18.99 39.24
CA PRO A 709 -20.34 18.91 38.63
C PRO A 709 -20.60 20.08 37.68
N VAL A 710 -21.19 19.78 36.53
CA VAL A 710 -21.68 20.77 35.56
C VAL A 710 -23.16 21.03 35.84
N ASN A 711 -23.51 22.29 36.10
CA ASN A 711 -24.89 22.75 36.28
C ASN A 711 -25.68 22.71 34.96
N PRO A 712 -26.99 22.42 34.99
CA PRO A 712 -27.84 22.42 33.79
C PRO A 712 -28.26 23.85 33.38
N PRO A 713 -28.42 24.13 32.07
CA PRO A 713 -28.95 25.41 31.60
C PRO A 713 -30.49 25.49 31.74
N PRO A 714 -31.06 26.70 31.89
CA PRO A 714 -32.48 26.89 32.16
C PRO A 714 -33.35 26.79 30.89
N ALA A 715 -34.59 26.38 31.13
CA ALA A 715 -35.66 26.20 30.16
C ALA A 715 -36.04 27.49 29.42
N ALA A 716 -36.19 27.41 28.10
CA ALA A 716 -36.78 28.47 27.27
C ALA A 716 -38.24 28.13 26.95
N ALA A 717 -39.12 29.08 27.27
CA ALA A 717 -40.56 29.01 27.15
C ALA A 717 -41.04 29.01 25.68
N SER A 718 -42.08 28.23 25.42
CA SER A 718 -42.82 28.18 24.17
C SER A 718 -43.78 29.36 24.03
N ALA A 719 -43.74 30.07 22.90
CA ALA A 719 -44.79 31.00 22.49
C ALA A 719 -45.37 30.54 21.14
N LYS A 720 -46.65 30.13 21.19
CA LYS A 720 -47.52 29.89 20.04
C LYS A 720 -47.84 31.22 19.36
N ILE A 721 -47.73 31.32 18.03
CA ILE A 721 -48.47 32.31 17.26
C ILE A 721 -49.16 31.64 16.07
N SER A 722 -50.45 31.95 16.01
CA SER A 722 -51.52 31.44 15.15
C SER A 722 -51.35 31.83 13.67
N SER A 723 -51.75 30.91 12.80
CA SER A 723 -52.06 31.15 11.40
C SER A 723 -53.33 32.01 11.26
N SER A 724 -53.30 32.99 10.36
CA SER A 724 -54.50 33.49 9.70
C SER A 724 -54.14 34.03 8.31
N SER A 725 -55.07 33.83 7.39
CA SER A 725 -54.99 33.91 5.94
C SER A 725 -55.63 35.18 5.36
N LEU A 726 -55.30 35.46 4.09
CA LEU A 726 -55.96 36.33 3.07
C LEU A 726 -55.36 37.73 2.86
N PRO A 727 -55.57 38.39 1.68
CA PRO A 727 -55.46 37.88 0.31
C PRO A 727 -54.57 38.78 -0.60
N VAL A 728 -54.28 38.26 -1.79
CA VAL A 728 -53.51 38.89 -2.87
C VAL A 728 -54.23 40.10 -3.46
N ALA A 729 -53.53 41.23 -3.62
CA ALA A 729 -53.92 42.32 -4.52
C ALA A 729 -52.69 42.85 -5.28
N PHE A 730 -52.79 42.84 -6.61
CA PHE A 730 -51.83 43.37 -7.56
C PHE A 730 -51.74 44.89 -7.45
N LEU A 731 -50.53 45.42 -7.23
CA LEU A 731 -50.17 46.80 -7.58
C LEU A 731 -48.76 46.80 -8.19
N SER A 732 -48.69 47.11 -9.48
CA SER A 732 -47.44 47.47 -10.16
C SER A 732 -46.97 48.84 -9.67
N PRO A 733 -45.70 49.02 -9.27
CA PRO A 733 -45.11 50.35 -9.18
C PRO A 733 -44.41 50.68 -10.50
N ILE A 734 -44.90 51.74 -11.12
CA ILE A 734 -44.19 52.54 -12.12
C ILE A 734 -42.91 53.04 -11.44
N LEU A 735 -41.74 52.64 -11.93
CA LEU A 735 -40.45 53.22 -11.54
C LEU A 735 -39.79 53.90 -12.75
N PRO A 736 -39.13 55.05 -12.54
CA PRO A 736 -38.70 55.95 -13.62
C PRO A 736 -37.47 55.40 -14.34
N LYS A 737 -37.43 55.58 -15.67
CA LYS A 737 -36.21 55.41 -16.49
C LYS A 737 -35.15 56.41 -16.04
N LEU A 738 -34.34 56.01 -15.06
CA LEU A 738 -33.04 56.63 -14.81
C LEU A 738 -32.08 56.17 -15.91
N SER A 739 -31.86 57.05 -16.88
CA SER A 739 -30.75 56.97 -17.83
C SER A 739 -29.44 57.22 -17.08
N LEU A 740 -28.96 56.21 -16.35
CA LEU A 740 -27.61 56.17 -15.84
C LEU A 740 -26.67 55.88 -17.01
N ASN A 741 -25.88 56.88 -17.39
CA ASN A 741 -24.67 56.67 -18.18
C ASN A 741 -23.78 55.70 -17.40
N SER A 742 -23.89 54.40 -17.66
CA SER A 742 -23.20 53.37 -16.90
C SER A 742 -21.72 53.39 -17.26
N THR A 743 -20.94 54.18 -16.54
CA THR A 743 -19.49 54.02 -16.52
C THR A 743 -19.16 52.61 -16.04
N LEU A 744 -18.28 51.92 -16.78
CA LEU A 744 -17.79 50.60 -16.43
C LEU A 744 -17.19 50.64 -15.01
N PRO A 745 -17.49 49.67 -14.12
CA PRO A 745 -16.88 49.62 -12.80
C PRO A 745 -15.34 49.59 -12.89
N ALA A 746 -14.63 50.27 -11.99
CA ALA A 746 -13.16 50.35 -12.04
C ALA A 746 -12.46 48.97 -11.97
N ILE A 747 -13.09 48.00 -11.32
CA ILE A 747 -12.60 46.63 -11.25
C ILE A 747 -12.71 45.88 -12.59
N ALA A 748 -13.57 46.34 -13.51
CA ALA A 748 -13.87 45.64 -14.75
C ALA A 748 -12.64 45.59 -15.67
N PHE A 749 -12.45 44.45 -16.33
CA PHE A 749 -11.56 44.29 -17.48
C PHE A 749 -12.41 44.20 -18.75
N GLY A 750 -12.83 45.38 -19.25
CA GLY A 750 -13.70 45.53 -20.42
C GLY A 750 -12.95 45.78 -21.72
N LYS A 751 -13.70 46.19 -22.75
CA LYS A 751 -13.22 46.39 -24.13
C LYS A 751 -12.01 47.31 -24.23
N GLU A 752 -12.00 48.42 -23.49
CA GLU A 752 -10.88 49.37 -23.52
C GLU A 752 -9.57 48.75 -23.02
N LEU A 753 -9.64 47.96 -21.94
CA LEU A 753 -8.47 47.27 -21.40
C LEU A 753 -8.05 46.11 -22.30
N TRP A 754 -8.98 45.38 -22.90
CA TRP A 754 -8.63 44.42 -23.96
C TRP A 754 -7.87 45.07 -25.11
N ALA A 755 -8.36 46.20 -25.64
CA ALA A 755 -7.71 46.93 -26.73
C ALA A 755 -6.30 47.42 -26.37
N LYS A 756 -6.15 47.92 -25.13
CA LYS A 756 -4.90 48.38 -24.54
C LYS A 756 -3.87 47.27 -24.39
N TYR A 757 -4.27 46.11 -23.85
CA TYR A 757 -3.33 45.04 -23.50
C TYR A 757 -3.12 44.02 -24.61
N LEU A 758 -4.16 43.58 -25.31
CA LEU A 758 -4.07 42.39 -26.18
C LEU A 758 -4.67 42.58 -27.59
N GLY A 759 -5.71 43.39 -27.77
CA GLY A 759 -6.36 43.55 -29.07
C GLY A 759 -7.81 43.99 -29.02
N ASP A 760 -8.34 44.37 -30.18
CA ASP A 760 -9.77 44.69 -30.31
C ASP A 760 -10.62 43.41 -30.19
N ILE A 761 -11.73 43.49 -29.48
CA ILE A 761 -12.62 42.35 -29.24
C ILE A 761 -13.97 42.48 -29.95
N GLY A 762 -14.14 43.52 -30.77
CA GLY A 762 -15.39 43.80 -31.46
C GLY A 762 -16.43 44.42 -30.52
N LYS A 763 -17.66 43.89 -30.53
CA LYS A 763 -18.77 44.45 -29.75
C LYS A 763 -18.73 43.95 -28.31
N GLU A 764 -18.69 44.89 -27.36
CA GLU A 764 -18.82 44.62 -25.94
C GLU A 764 -20.29 44.30 -25.59
N PRO A 765 -20.59 43.16 -24.94
CA PRO A 765 -21.93 42.89 -24.43
C PRO A 765 -22.25 43.84 -23.25
N PRO A 766 -23.51 44.26 -23.09
CA PRO A 766 -23.90 45.11 -21.97
C PRO A 766 -23.72 44.36 -20.64
N LEU A 767 -23.29 45.07 -19.60
CA LEU A 767 -23.37 44.56 -18.23
C LEU A 767 -24.84 44.53 -17.75
N PRO A 768 -25.17 43.65 -16.80
CA PRO A 768 -26.45 43.72 -16.09
C PRO A 768 -26.65 45.11 -15.46
N SER A 769 -27.88 45.63 -15.49
CA SER A 769 -28.22 46.93 -14.93
C SER A 769 -28.01 47.02 -13.42
N ASP A 770 -28.00 45.89 -12.72
CA ASP A 770 -27.79 45.75 -11.28
C ASP A 770 -26.32 45.47 -10.91
N ILE A 771 -25.36 45.55 -11.85
CA ILE A 771 -23.96 45.17 -11.58
C ILE A 771 -23.35 45.98 -10.43
N GLN A 772 -23.62 47.28 -10.34
CA GLN A 772 -23.11 48.12 -9.24
C GLN A 772 -23.66 47.65 -7.89
N GLN A 773 -24.93 47.27 -7.83
CA GLN A 773 -25.53 46.71 -6.63
C GLN A 773 -24.90 45.36 -6.27
N ILE A 774 -24.65 44.48 -7.25
CA ILE A 774 -23.96 43.20 -7.05
C ILE A 774 -22.56 43.44 -6.47
N LEU A 775 -21.79 44.35 -7.06
CA LEU A 775 -20.40 44.63 -6.63
C LEU A 775 -20.33 45.21 -5.22
N GLN A 776 -21.30 46.06 -4.84
CA GLN A 776 -21.39 46.65 -3.50
C GLN A 776 -22.01 45.72 -2.45
N SER A 777 -22.62 44.60 -2.87
CA SER A 777 -23.24 43.64 -1.95
C SER A 777 -22.20 42.87 -1.12
N PRO A 778 -22.59 42.36 0.08
CA PRO A 778 -21.74 41.47 0.85
C PRO A 778 -21.35 40.22 0.06
N CYS A 779 -20.09 39.83 0.12
CA CYS A 779 -19.58 38.64 -0.52
C CYS A 779 -20.15 37.38 0.15
N PRO A 780 -20.73 36.44 -0.61
CA PRO A 780 -21.29 35.22 -0.04
C PRO A 780 -20.22 34.28 0.54
N PHE A 781 -18.98 34.34 0.03
CA PHE A 781 -17.90 33.40 0.37
C PHE A 781 -16.94 33.92 1.44
N PHE A 782 -16.69 35.22 1.48
CA PHE A 782 -15.68 35.86 2.32
C PHE A 782 -16.36 36.82 3.31
N PRO A 783 -16.60 36.39 4.56
CA PRO A 783 -17.31 37.19 5.55
C PRO A 783 -16.69 38.56 5.76
N GLY A 784 -17.52 39.61 5.84
CA GLY A 784 -17.08 40.97 6.10
C GLY A 784 -16.46 41.69 4.89
N LYS A 785 -16.49 41.09 3.70
CA LYS A 785 -16.01 41.70 2.44
C LYS A 785 -17.15 41.95 1.48
N LYS A 786 -16.99 42.92 0.58
CA LYS A 786 -17.86 43.13 -0.58
C LYS A 786 -17.44 42.25 -1.75
N VAL A 787 -18.35 42.07 -2.70
CA VAL A 787 -18.07 41.32 -3.94
C VAL A 787 -16.90 41.96 -4.72
N GLU A 788 -16.87 43.29 -4.86
CA GLU A 788 -15.79 43.99 -5.59
C GLU A 788 -14.38 43.80 -5.00
N GLU A 789 -14.27 43.57 -3.68
CA GLU A 789 -13.00 43.36 -2.99
C GLU A 789 -12.45 41.95 -3.19
N THR A 790 -13.31 41.01 -3.57
CA THR A 790 -13.03 39.57 -3.54
C THR A 790 -13.14 38.91 -4.91
N HIS A 791 -13.68 39.62 -5.89
CA HIS A 791 -13.92 39.11 -7.23
C HIS A 791 -13.19 39.93 -8.31
N LEU A 792 -13.14 39.34 -9.50
CA LEU A 792 -12.73 39.92 -10.77
C LEU A 792 -13.96 40.02 -11.65
N LEU A 793 -14.18 41.17 -12.28
CA LEU A 793 -15.20 41.32 -13.32
C LEU A 793 -14.50 41.38 -14.69
N THR A 794 -14.59 40.31 -15.45
CA THR A 794 -13.81 40.14 -16.69
C THR A 794 -14.76 39.93 -17.87
N LEU A 795 -14.53 40.68 -18.95
CA LEU A 795 -15.18 40.39 -20.23
C LEU A 795 -14.43 39.23 -20.90
N ILE A 796 -15.13 38.15 -21.20
CA ILE A 796 -14.61 37.03 -21.96
C ILE A 796 -15.04 37.20 -23.42
N PRO A 797 -14.13 37.60 -24.33
CA PRO A 797 -14.52 37.90 -25.71
C PRO A 797 -14.57 36.64 -26.57
N LYS A 798 -15.50 36.62 -27.54
CA LYS A 798 -15.54 35.57 -28.57
C LYS A 798 -14.29 35.57 -29.44
N THR A 799 -13.81 36.76 -29.78
CA THR A 799 -12.68 36.98 -30.70
C THR A 799 -11.77 38.08 -30.18
N VAL A 800 -10.48 38.00 -30.49
CA VAL A 800 -9.50 39.07 -30.31
C VAL A 800 -8.82 39.32 -31.65
N ASN A 801 -8.83 40.56 -32.13
CA ASN A 801 -8.40 40.98 -33.47
C ASN A 801 -9.05 40.13 -34.58
N GLY A 802 -10.35 39.85 -34.46
CA GLY A 802 -11.12 39.04 -35.40
C GLY A 802 -10.85 37.52 -35.35
N LYS A 803 -9.87 37.05 -34.57
CA LYS A 803 -9.56 35.62 -34.41
C LYS A 803 -10.31 35.03 -33.21
N PRO A 804 -10.86 33.81 -33.28
CA PRO A 804 -11.52 33.16 -32.14
C PRO A 804 -10.59 33.05 -30.93
N LEU A 805 -11.12 33.35 -29.74
CA LEU A 805 -10.39 33.16 -28.49
C LEU A 805 -10.49 31.70 -28.02
N SER A 806 -9.34 31.07 -27.84
CA SER A 806 -9.13 29.77 -27.21
C SER A 806 -7.90 29.82 -26.27
N LEU A 807 -7.61 28.73 -25.55
CA LEU A 807 -6.41 28.67 -24.69
C LEU A 807 -5.11 28.83 -25.50
N ASN A 808 -5.03 28.22 -26.69
CA ASN A 808 -3.89 28.33 -27.59
C ASN A 808 -3.70 29.76 -28.09
N SER A 809 -4.76 30.42 -28.58
CA SER A 809 -4.63 31.81 -29.02
C SER A 809 -4.30 32.75 -27.86
N LEU A 810 -4.82 32.46 -26.66
CA LEU A 810 -4.54 33.25 -25.47
C LEU A 810 -3.07 33.14 -25.04
N GLU A 811 -2.47 31.95 -25.13
CA GLU A 811 -1.04 31.73 -24.89
C GLU A 811 -0.17 32.69 -25.69
N GLU A 812 -0.44 32.79 -26.99
CA GLU A 812 0.30 33.66 -27.91
C GLU A 812 0.07 35.14 -27.63
N LEU A 813 -1.15 35.52 -27.24
CA LEU A 813 -1.49 36.88 -26.87
C LEU A 813 -0.75 37.33 -25.60
N VAL A 814 -0.67 36.49 -24.55
CA VAL A 814 -0.04 36.87 -23.28
C VAL A 814 1.49 36.78 -23.28
N LYS A 815 2.08 36.05 -24.24
CA LYS A 815 3.53 36.09 -24.53
C LYS A 815 3.96 37.41 -25.15
N HIS A 816 3.06 38.06 -25.89
CA HIS A 816 3.34 39.28 -26.63
C HIS A 816 2.28 40.35 -26.36
N PRO A 817 2.06 40.76 -25.10
CA PRO A 817 1.07 41.77 -24.80
C PRO A 817 1.54 43.12 -25.33
N LYS A 818 0.61 43.98 -25.77
CA LYS A 818 0.91 45.35 -26.20
C LYS A 818 1.45 46.22 -25.06
N GLN A 819 1.02 45.94 -23.84
CA GLN A 819 1.45 46.59 -22.61
C GLN A 819 1.41 45.59 -21.44
N GLY A 820 2.14 45.85 -20.35
CA GLY A 820 2.21 44.96 -19.19
C GLY A 820 3.33 43.93 -19.32
N GLU A 821 3.51 43.10 -18.29
CA GLU A 821 4.54 42.06 -18.32
C GLU A 821 4.08 40.85 -19.12
N ALA A 822 4.94 40.38 -20.02
CA ALA A 822 4.73 39.14 -20.74
C ALA A 822 4.67 37.95 -19.77
N THR A 823 3.86 36.96 -20.11
CA THR A 823 3.77 35.69 -19.38
C THR A 823 3.40 34.56 -20.32
N ASN A 824 3.24 33.35 -19.78
CA ASN A 824 2.93 32.15 -20.52
C ASN A 824 2.27 31.12 -19.60
N TYR A 825 2.05 29.92 -20.13
CA TYR A 825 1.86 28.75 -19.30
C TYR A 825 3.22 28.19 -18.88
N SER A 826 3.41 27.99 -17.58
CA SER A 826 4.55 27.22 -17.07
C SER A 826 4.40 25.75 -17.40
N HIS A 827 3.15 25.30 -17.46
CA HIS A 827 2.80 23.92 -17.75
C HIS A 827 1.43 23.87 -18.40
N TYR A 828 1.36 23.26 -19.58
CA TYR A 828 0.13 23.09 -20.32
C TYR A 828 0.11 21.70 -20.93
N TRP A 829 -0.50 20.74 -20.22
CA TRP A 829 -0.45 19.33 -20.61
C TRP A 829 -0.98 19.08 -22.02
N ASP A 830 -0.24 18.26 -22.78
CA ASP A 830 -0.52 17.98 -24.19
C ASP A 830 -1.94 17.48 -24.42
N LYS A 831 -2.47 16.62 -23.54
CA LYS A 831 -3.86 16.13 -23.65
C LYS A 831 -4.90 17.25 -23.47
N ILE A 832 -4.63 18.22 -22.59
CA ILE A 832 -5.50 19.39 -22.41
C ILE A 832 -5.38 20.30 -23.62
N LYS A 833 -4.17 20.50 -24.13
CA LYS A 833 -3.90 21.29 -25.33
C LYS A 833 -4.58 20.69 -26.57
N GLU A 834 -4.53 19.39 -26.73
CA GLU A 834 -5.17 18.64 -27.81
C GLU A 834 -6.71 18.71 -27.70
N GLN A 835 -7.27 18.43 -26.52
CA GLN A 835 -8.73 18.33 -26.36
C GLN A 835 -9.43 19.69 -26.27
N TYR A 836 -8.84 20.66 -25.57
CA TYR A 836 -9.48 21.94 -25.25
C TYR A 836 -8.75 23.15 -25.82
N GLY A 837 -7.51 23.02 -26.29
CA GLY A 837 -6.67 24.17 -26.62
C GLY A 837 -7.16 25.02 -27.78
N SER A 838 -7.83 24.40 -28.74
CA SER A 838 -8.37 25.07 -29.94
C SER A 838 -9.88 25.33 -29.85
N GLN A 839 -10.54 25.02 -28.74
CA GLN A 839 -11.99 25.18 -28.60
C GLN A 839 -12.35 26.67 -28.45
N PRO A 840 -13.11 27.26 -29.39
CA PRO A 840 -13.50 28.66 -29.31
C PRO A 840 -14.77 28.86 -28.48
N LEU A 841 -14.97 30.09 -28.00
CA LEU A 841 -16.23 30.48 -27.36
C LEU A 841 -17.34 30.77 -28.39
N PRO A 842 -18.61 30.49 -28.06
CA PRO A 842 -19.72 30.75 -28.98
C PRO A 842 -20.06 32.25 -29.09
N ARG A 843 -19.87 33.02 -28.00
CA ARG A 843 -20.20 34.45 -27.89
C ARG A 843 -19.35 35.14 -26.82
N SER A 844 -19.33 36.48 -26.84
CA SER A 844 -18.74 37.29 -25.76
C SER A 844 -19.73 37.44 -24.60
N TYR A 845 -19.23 37.39 -23.37
CA TYR A 845 -20.04 37.54 -22.15
C TYR A 845 -19.18 38.00 -20.96
N TRP A 846 -19.82 38.48 -19.90
CA TRP A 846 -19.12 38.90 -18.68
C TRP A 846 -19.08 37.76 -17.67
N VAL A 847 -17.99 37.66 -16.92
CA VAL A 847 -17.86 36.76 -15.77
C VAL A 847 -17.43 37.52 -14.52
N LEU A 848 -17.94 37.08 -13.38
CA LEU A 848 -17.54 37.52 -12.07
C LEU A 848 -16.97 36.33 -11.31
N MET A 849 -15.65 36.31 -11.11
CA MET A 849 -14.91 35.17 -10.57
C MET A 849 -14.18 35.54 -9.28
N THR A 850 -14.12 34.66 -8.28
CA THR A 850 -13.36 34.91 -7.05
C THR A 850 -11.85 35.02 -7.30
N ARG A 851 -11.17 35.91 -6.55
CA ARG A 851 -9.71 36.10 -6.60
C ARG A 851 -8.91 34.98 -5.92
N ASP A 852 -9.57 34.17 -5.09
CA ASP A 852 -9.00 33.02 -4.39
C ASP A 852 -10.04 31.88 -4.34
N VAL A 853 -9.63 30.69 -3.91
CA VAL A 853 -10.53 29.56 -3.66
C VAL A 853 -11.45 29.84 -2.47
N ILE A 854 -12.66 29.29 -2.51
CA ILE A 854 -13.68 29.45 -1.47
C ILE A 854 -13.15 28.90 -0.14
N PRO A 855 -13.30 29.62 0.99
CA PRO A 855 -12.86 29.14 2.29
C PRO A 855 -13.42 27.75 2.63
N GLY A 856 -12.57 26.87 3.16
CA GLY A 856 -12.95 25.50 3.48
C GLY A 856 -13.13 24.58 2.26
N SER A 857 -12.88 25.03 1.03
CA SER A 857 -12.96 24.17 -0.16
C SER A 857 -11.73 23.29 -0.38
N ARG A 858 -10.58 23.66 0.19
CA ARG A 858 -9.35 22.85 0.14
C ARG A 858 -9.56 21.52 0.89
N ASN A 859 -8.84 20.48 0.47
CA ASN A 859 -8.92 19.13 1.06
C ASN A 859 -10.33 18.53 1.01
N LYS A 860 -11.14 18.94 0.02
CA LYS A 860 -12.45 18.37 -0.24
C LYS A 860 -12.46 17.78 -1.64
N ASN A 861 -13.12 16.63 -1.76
CA ASN A 861 -13.34 16.01 -3.05
C ASN A 861 -14.28 16.87 -3.92
N TYR A 862 -14.35 16.59 -5.22
CA TYR A 862 -15.02 17.50 -6.16
C TYR A 862 -16.51 17.66 -5.91
N GLU A 863 -17.19 16.58 -5.54
CA GLU A 863 -18.61 16.66 -5.21
C GLU A 863 -18.85 17.42 -3.91
N ALA A 864 -17.99 17.27 -2.91
CA ALA A 864 -18.06 18.05 -1.68
C ALA A 864 -17.80 19.54 -1.94
N GLN A 865 -16.90 19.88 -2.86
CA GLN A 865 -16.66 21.26 -3.30
C GLN A 865 -17.87 21.86 -4.01
N LYS A 866 -18.49 21.11 -4.93
CA LYS A 866 -19.75 21.51 -5.58
C LYS A 866 -20.87 21.72 -4.57
N GLN A 867 -21.00 20.82 -3.59
CA GLN A 867 -22.00 20.95 -2.52
C GLN A 867 -21.74 22.17 -1.65
N LEU A 868 -20.48 22.43 -1.29
CA LEU A 868 -20.09 23.62 -0.53
C LEU A 868 -20.49 24.89 -1.29
N LEU A 869 -20.12 25.00 -2.57
CA LEU A 869 -20.51 26.12 -3.41
C LEU A 869 -22.04 26.27 -3.50
N LYS A 870 -22.75 25.16 -3.75
CA LYS A 870 -24.22 25.14 -3.78
C LYS A 870 -24.83 25.64 -2.48
N SER A 871 -24.25 25.29 -1.33
CA SER A 871 -24.75 25.76 -0.02
C SER A 871 -24.63 27.27 0.14
N TYR A 872 -23.53 27.87 -0.34
CA TYR A 872 -23.37 29.32 -0.37
C TYR A 872 -24.37 29.98 -1.33
N CYS A 873 -24.56 29.42 -2.52
CA CYS A 873 -25.52 29.89 -3.51
C CYS A 873 -26.96 29.87 -2.97
N GLN A 874 -27.34 28.80 -2.28
CA GLN A 874 -28.65 28.67 -1.64
C GLN A 874 -28.83 29.68 -0.50
N LYS A 875 -27.84 29.82 0.37
CA LYS A 875 -27.90 30.74 1.51
C LYS A 875 -28.01 32.20 1.08
N ALA A 876 -27.22 32.60 0.07
CA ALA A 876 -27.15 33.97 -0.40
C ALA A 876 -28.07 34.27 -1.59
N HIS A 877 -28.83 33.29 -2.09
CA HIS A 877 -29.70 33.40 -3.26
C HIS A 877 -28.97 33.95 -4.50
N VAL A 878 -27.76 33.46 -4.75
CA VAL A 878 -26.90 33.89 -5.87
C VAL A 878 -26.47 32.70 -6.73
N PRO A 879 -26.40 32.84 -8.07
CA PRO A 879 -26.18 31.72 -8.97
C PRO A 879 -24.69 31.54 -9.34
N TYR A 880 -23.83 31.28 -8.35
CA TYR A 880 -22.43 30.92 -8.66
C TYR A 880 -22.29 29.42 -9.00
N GLU A 881 -21.37 29.13 -9.90
CA GLU A 881 -20.99 27.80 -10.37
C GLU A 881 -19.47 27.56 -10.28
N VAL A 882 -19.06 26.30 -10.43
CA VAL A 882 -17.63 25.95 -10.53
C VAL A 882 -17.09 26.61 -11.80
N PRO A 883 -15.90 27.24 -11.78
CA PRO A 883 -15.35 27.91 -12.94
C PRO A 883 -15.14 26.97 -14.13
N HIS A 884 -15.24 27.51 -15.34
CA HIS A 884 -14.82 26.83 -16.55
C HIS A 884 -13.37 27.17 -16.89
N LEU A 885 -12.71 26.25 -17.62
CA LEU A 885 -11.29 26.29 -17.91
C LEU A 885 -10.85 27.60 -18.57
N LEU A 886 -11.46 27.98 -19.70
CA LEU A 886 -11.03 29.15 -20.47
C LEU A 886 -11.30 30.45 -19.73
N GLU A 887 -12.49 30.59 -19.13
CA GLU A 887 -12.88 31.77 -18.36
C GLU A 887 -11.95 32.01 -17.16
N THR A 888 -11.52 30.93 -16.51
CA THR A 888 -10.58 30.96 -15.38
C THR A 888 -9.23 31.49 -15.83
N VAL A 889 -8.67 30.91 -16.89
CA VAL A 889 -7.35 31.30 -17.40
C VAL A 889 -7.35 32.75 -17.90
N VAL A 890 -8.38 33.15 -18.66
CA VAL A 890 -8.54 34.54 -19.12
C VAL A 890 -8.59 35.49 -17.94
N SER A 891 -9.42 35.21 -16.92
CA SER A 891 -9.58 36.09 -15.76
C SER A 891 -8.29 36.26 -14.97
N ILE A 892 -7.52 35.18 -14.76
CA ILE A 892 -6.24 35.22 -14.04
C ILE A 892 -5.21 36.05 -14.82
N PHE A 893 -5.10 35.85 -16.14
CA PHE A 893 -4.15 36.62 -16.94
C PHE A 893 -4.53 38.09 -17.09
N MET A 894 -5.83 38.41 -17.23
CA MET A 894 -6.26 39.81 -17.32
C MET A 894 -5.93 40.58 -16.03
N GLU A 895 -6.09 39.96 -14.86
CA GLU A 895 -5.65 40.56 -13.61
C GLU A 895 -4.13 40.77 -13.60
N TYR A 896 -3.35 39.76 -13.99
CA TYR A 896 -1.89 39.87 -14.06
C TYR A 896 -1.42 40.98 -14.99
N LEU A 897 -1.99 41.11 -16.19
CA LEU A 897 -1.64 42.18 -17.13
C LEU A 897 -1.99 43.57 -16.59
N LYS A 898 -3.12 43.68 -15.86
CA LYS A 898 -3.59 44.93 -15.27
C LYS A 898 -2.75 45.36 -14.07
N THR A 899 -2.41 44.43 -13.17
CA THR A 899 -1.89 44.76 -11.83
C THR A 899 -0.51 44.18 -11.51
N GLY A 900 -0.02 43.23 -12.32
CA GLY A 900 1.17 42.42 -12.02
C GLY A 900 0.93 41.32 -10.98
N GLN A 901 -0.30 41.19 -10.45
CA GLN A 901 -0.62 40.22 -9.41
C GLN A 901 -0.83 38.81 -9.99
N ARG A 902 -0.11 37.82 -9.44
CA ARG A 902 -0.28 36.39 -9.77
C ARG A 902 -1.32 35.76 -8.84
N LEU A 903 -2.58 35.72 -9.28
CA LEU A 903 -3.64 35.01 -8.56
C LEU A 903 -3.44 33.51 -8.62
N TYR A 904 -3.95 32.78 -7.62
CA TYR A 904 -3.75 31.33 -7.48
C TYR A 904 -2.26 30.97 -7.56
N SER A 905 -1.44 31.65 -6.75
CA SER A 905 0.02 31.63 -6.85
C SER A 905 0.64 30.29 -6.46
N ASN A 906 1.96 30.17 -6.64
CA ASN A 906 2.76 29.07 -6.08
C ASN A 906 3.16 29.28 -4.60
N ASN A 907 2.74 30.39 -3.97
CA ASN A 907 3.04 30.70 -2.56
C ASN A 907 1.88 31.46 -1.88
N PRO A 908 1.01 30.77 -1.11
CA PRO A 908 0.96 29.32 -0.98
C PRO A 908 0.50 28.68 -2.30
N TRP A 909 0.93 27.45 -2.54
CA TRP A 909 0.60 26.73 -3.76
C TRP A 909 -0.92 26.51 -3.88
N THR A 910 -1.56 27.26 -4.77
CA THR A 910 -3.02 27.34 -4.85
C THR A 910 -3.52 27.02 -6.25
N TYR A 911 -4.55 26.18 -6.31
CA TYR A 911 -5.26 25.84 -7.53
C TYR A 911 -6.77 25.87 -7.31
N THR A 912 -7.50 26.32 -8.33
CA THR A 912 -8.93 26.11 -8.45
C THR A 912 -9.24 24.98 -9.41
N ARG A 913 -10.22 24.14 -9.07
CA ARG A 913 -10.80 23.16 -9.99
C ARG A 913 -11.71 23.82 -11.02
N CYS A 914 -11.77 23.23 -12.21
CA CYS A 914 -12.67 23.61 -13.29
C CYS A 914 -13.70 22.51 -13.58
N GLN A 915 -14.73 22.82 -14.36
CA GLN A 915 -15.79 21.85 -14.71
C GLN A 915 -15.30 20.73 -15.63
N GLU A 916 -14.33 21.05 -16.49
CA GLU A 916 -13.80 20.18 -17.52
C GLU A 916 -13.00 19.01 -16.96
N ARG A 917 -12.95 17.91 -17.73
CA ARG A 917 -12.27 16.66 -17.38
C ARG A 917 -11.47 16.10 -18.54
N ILE A 918 -10.41 15.37 -18.22
CA ILE A 918 -9.75 14.46 -19.15
C ILE A 918 -9.85 13.06 -18.58
N SER A 919 -10.49 12.17 -19.32
CA SER A 919 -10.88 10.85 -18.81
C SER A 919 -11.67 11.01 -17.49
N THR A 920 -11.20 10.44 -16.39
CA THR A 920 -11.82 10.54 -15.06
C THR A 920 -11.32 11.72 -14.22
N ARG A 921 -10.25 12.40 -14.65
CA ARG A 921 -9.54 13.42 -13.88
C ARG A 921 -10.07 14.83 -14.13
N LEU A 922 -10.05 15.67 -13.10
CA LEU A 922 -10.54 17.05 -13.16
C LEU A 922 -9.42 18.00 -13.54
N LEU A 923 -9.75 19.00 -14.35
CA LEU A 923 -8.81 20.04 -14.69
C LEU A 923 -8.70 21.06 -13.55
N VAL A 924 -7.47 21.51 -13.30
CA VAL A 924 -7.17 22.54 -12.29
C VAL A 924 -6.27 23.62 -12.87
N ILE A 925 -6.43 24.84 -12.37
CA ILE A 925 -5.70 26.04 -12.80
C ILE A 925 -5.12 26.76 -11.59
N GLY A 926 -3.85 27.15 -11.65
CA GLY A 926 -3.17 27.84 -10.57
C GLY A 926 -1.67 27.59 -10.54
N GLY A 927 -1.08 27.61 -9.35
CA GLY A 927 0.37 27.57 -9.16
C GLY A 927 1.10 28.67 -9.95
N PHE A 928 0.48 29.84 -10.12
CA PHE A 928 1.02 30.90 -10.96
C PHE A 928 2.31 31.44 -10.35
N SER A 929 3.42 31.28 -11.08
CA SER A 929 4.77 31.67 -10.67
C SER A 929 5.43 32.58 -11.70
N LEU A 930 6.72 32.89 -11.51
CA LEU A 930 7.53 33.56 -12.53
C LEU A 930 7.62 32.76 -13.83
N GLY A 931 7.53 31.43 -13.76
CA GLY A 931 7.59 30.57 -14.93
C GLY A 931 6.29 30.49 -15.73
N GLY A 932 5.19 31.09 -15.24
CA GLY A 932 3.87 31.05 -15.87
C GLY A 932 2.78 30.41 -15.02
N LEU A 933 1.60 30.26 -15.62
CA LEU A 933 0.41 29.63 -15.03
C LEU A 933 0.36 28.13 -15.36
N ASN A 934 0.00 27.28 -14.40
CA ASN A 934 -0.13 25.84 -14.64
C ASN A 934 -1.58 25.46 -15.02
N ILE A 935 -1.69 24.65 -16.06
CA ILE A 935 -2.91 23.96 -16.53
C ILE A 935 -2.64 22.46 -16.55
N SER A 936 -3.32 21.70 -15.70
CA SER A 936 -3.07 20.26 -15.51
C SER A 936 -4.34 19.53 -15.07
N ASP A 937 -4.41 18.21 -15.30
CA ASP A 937 -5.39 17.33 -14.68
C ASP A 937 -4.79 16.65 -13.46
N TYR A 938 -5.54 16.68 -12.36
CA TYR A 938 -5.17 15.95 -11.14
C TYR A 938 -6.28 14.96 -10.79
N GLY A 939 -5.92 13.99 -9.94
CA GLY A 939 -6.92 13.21 -9.23
C GLY A 939 -7.76 14.07 -8.30
N ASP A 940 -8.62 13.40 -7.53
CA ASP A 940 -9.42 14.08 -6.50
C ASP A 940 -8.59 14.41 -5.24
N ASP A 941 -7.30 14.68 -5.44
CA ASP A 941 -6.24 14.74 -4.44
C ASP A 941 -6.45 15.88 -3.45
N GLU A 942 -5.87 15.72 -2.26
CA GLU A 942 -5.93 16.67 -1.16
C GLU A 942 -5.11 17.94 -1.50
N ASN A 943 -5.55 19.10 -0.99
CA ASN A 943 -4.98 20.44 -1.17
C ASN A 943 -5.28 21.21 -2.48
N ARG A 944 -6.39 20.88 -3.17
CA ARG A 944 -6.96 21.72 -4.25
C ARG A 944 -8.26 22.35 -3.76
N GLY A 945 -8.48 23.63 -4.06
CA GLY A 945 -9.74 24.32 -3.72
C GLY A 945 -10.63 24.53 -4.94
N VAL A 946 -11.75 25.22 -4.76
CA VAL A 946 -12.62 25.65 -5.86
C VAL A 946 -12.92 27.13 -5.72
N GLY A 947 -12.76 27.90 -6.80
CA GLY A 947 -13.27 29.27 -6.89
C GLY A 947 -14.76 29.28 -7.19
N GLY A 948 -15.38 30.46 -7.11
CA GLY A 948 -16.76 30.68 -7.55
C GLY A 948 -16.79 31.54 -8.80
N LEU A 949 -17.61 31.18 -9.79
CA LEU A 949 -17.80 31.96 -11.02
C LEU A 949 -19.29 32.21 -11.28
N ARG A 950 -19.64 33.43 -11.69
CA ARG A 950 -20.99 33.80 -12.14
C ARG A 950 -20.91 34.40 -13.55
N LYS A 951 -21.72 33.90 -14.48
CA LYS A 951 -21.80 34.37 -15.87
C LYS A 951 -22.96 35.36 -16.06
N PHE A 952 -22.80 36.32 -16.96
CA PHE A 952 -23.81 37.32 -17.33
C PHE A 952 -24.00 37.41 -18.85
#